data_AF-A0A4R3YYW1-F1
#
_entry.id   AF-A0A4R3YYW1-F1
#
_cell.length_a   1.000
_cell.length_b   1.000
_cell.length_c   1.000
_cell.angle_alpha   90.00
_cell.angle_beta   90.00
_cell.angle_gamma   90.00
#
_symmetry.space_group_name_H-M   'P 1'
#
loop_
_entity.id
_entity.type
_entity.pdbx_description
1 polymer ?
#
loop_
_entity_poly.entity_id
_entity_poly.type
_entity_poly.pdbx_seq_one_letter_code
_entity_poly.pdbx_strand_id
1 'polypeptide(L)'
;MKLIQYEFIKIIQKRSLVIFLVILCFVNIGIFAYVQNLDTTIPPSSYHQLQTDLASIPNHQRYEYIKTEYEKYQGFLTIEQLTTLRLNVQDNQYMIDSILSDFPDVEEKYGKLYKENHQPVYTKDLESEALFLENILNEFQKLHDYPSYIENIQAKAHMISQISIFHKENSIEEKNIQKTANDYQSRINTPITYECEKGISSILSFPITSLMIILAMMVIASSLIIDEKEKKLFSIIKITPKGQYQTMFAKCVVMFLIIGVITICMMVSELLYASYIYGLGNLSRSVQSLAQFYQCPYSLTVIEFIGLFIFIKWLAACLIGTLMLLCAIVFKNKITIMVLMIFIMAIEYGLYLIISPLDSLYLLKYFNLFSILQTDTFFQIYRNIDVFHQLISLQVLTFIGLVCLLLIMIVLTTMTYHYKRNMCIQNIEIKNFKHFSFPSLSLFQQECYKIFFIQKVFILCLLCIFVQCYQYHYVPIYQDSEEIIYQQYMKELEGPLTNEKEQWLLKLQKHYDNLNQQLSLISQKEKKGLISHSLSITLQQEISQQQIGEQSFQKVFQQYLDIQKNPQKQFVYPMAYQQYFIETTWTFMPTLLLCLFLLMSMSHVISYEYQNHANLVTQLTLKGRKPVLKIKLGLSLLIGFIFLMMTMFPSLFLLQQKYGFASLSASATSIQDFAIFPSWISIGMICLASFVLKILVVISIIVIIHVVGVKTKNHLLTLFMSTAFLLMPMILSYGGYHVLDAISLYPLFFAGQYISSVQGLLQILFSLLGYGILSVLGLRYLFAYYQNV
;
A
#
# COMPACT_ATOMS: atom_id res chain seq x y z
N MET A 1 27.49 27.68 -15.50
CA MET A 1 26.25 28.45 -15.30
C MET A 1 25.31 28.42 -16.52
N LYS A 2 25.66 28.96 -17.70
CA LYS A 2 24.75 28.96 -18.87
C LYS A 2 24.20 27.57 -19.29
N LEU A 3 25.00 26.50 -19.18
CA LEU A 3 24.58 25.14 -19.53
C LEU A 3 23.47 24.59 -18.61
N ILE A 4 23.60 24.83 -17.30
CA ILE A 4 22.60 24.44 -16.28
C ILE A 4 21.28 25.17 -16.58
N GLN A 5 21.36 26.47 -16.90
CA GLN A 5 20.19 27.26 -17.26
C GLN A 5 19.47 26.69 -18.50
N TYR A 6 20.19 26.28 -19.55
CA TYR A 6 19.56 25.69 -20.74
C TYR A 6 18.93 24.33 -20.48
N GLU A 7 19.57 23.45 -19.71
CA GLU A 7 19.00 22.16 -19.32
C GLU A 7 17.74 22.35 -18.44
N PHE A 8 17.74 23.34 -17.56
CA PHE A 8 16.57 23.69 -16.74
C PHE A 8 15.41 24.21 -17.60
N ILE A 9 15.67 25.15 -18.51
CA ILE A 9 14.67 25.67 -19.46
C ILE A 9 14.08 24.54 -20.30
N LYS A 10 14.91 23.59 -20.74
CA LYS A 10 14.46 22.44 -21.53
C LYS A 10 13.43 21.58 -20.81
N ILE A 11 13.57 21.36 -19.50
CA ILE A 11 12.58 20.58 -18.73
C ILE A 11 11.31 21.40 -18.53
N ILE A 12 11.43 22.67 -18.13
CA ILE A 12 10.26 23.54 -17.86
C ILE A 12 9.42 23.77 -19.11
N GLN A 13 10.04 23.86 -20.30
CA GLN A 13 9.31 23.99 -21.55
C GLN A 13 8.45 22.76 -21.89
N LYS A 14 8.71 21.60 -21.29
CA LYS A 14 7.85 20.42 -21.42
C LYS A 14 6.63 20.56 -20.52
N ARG A 15 5.63 21.32 -20.98
CA ARG A 15 4.39 21.61 -20.24
C ARG A 15 3.72 20.37 -19.65
N SER A 16 3.65 19.26 -20.40
CA SER A 16 3.06 18.01 -19.91
C SER A 16 3.78 17.42 -18.70
N LEU A 17 5.12 17.52 -18.67
CA LEU A 17 5.94 17.07 -17.56
C LEU A 17 5.73 17.99 -16.35
N VAL A 18 5.75 19.31 -16.53
CA VAL A 18 5.56 20.25 -15.40
C VAL A 18 4.17 20.08 -14.78
N ILE A 19 3.12 20.02 -15.61
CA ILE A 19 1.75 19.79 -15.16
C ILE A 19 1.66 18.48 -14.37
N PHE A 20 2.32 17.43 -14.83
CA PHE A 20 2.33 16.16 -14.12
C PHE A 20 2.96 16.25 -12.73
N LEU A 21 4.14 16.88 -12.62
CA LEU A 21 4.82 17.03 -11.33
C LEU A 21 3.98 17.85 -10.35
N VAL A 22 3.28 18.88 -10.83
CA VAL A 22 2.34 19.68 -10.02
C VAL A 22 1.15 18.85 -9.57
N ILE A 23 0.53 18.06 -10.48
CA ILE A 23 -0.56 17.13 -10.11
C ILE A 23 -0.08 16.16 -9.04
N LEU A 24 1.14 15.63 -9.16
CA LEU A 24 1.69 14.69 -8.19
C LEU A 24 1.80 15.30 -6.79
N CYS A 25 2.20 16.58 -6.67
CA CYS A 25 2.18 17.29 -5.40
C CYS A 25 0.76 17.43 -4.83
N PHE A 26 -0.24 17.77 -5.66
CA PHE A 26 -1.64 17.87 -5.23
C PHE A 26 -2.23 16.53 -4.79
N VAL A 27 -1.91 15.45 -5.51
CA VAL A 27 -2.35 14.11 -5.12
C VAL A 27 -1.70 13.71 -3.80
N ASN A 28 -0.42 14.03 -3.60
CA ASN A 28 0.28 13.75 -2.35
C ASN A 28 -0.40 14.40 -1.13
N ILE A 29 -0.63 15.71 -1.16
CA ILE A 29 -1.33 16.42 -0.08
C ILE A 29 -2.78 15.94 0.07
N GLY A 30 -3.48 15.66 -1.04
CA GLY A 30 -4.85 15.15 -1.00
C GLY A 30 -4.97 13.81 -0.31
N ILE A 31 -4.03 12.89 -0.56
CA ILE A 31 -3.99 11.60 0.14
C ILE A 31 -3.63 11.80 1.60
N PHE A 32 -2.60 12.61 1.91
CA PHE A 32 -2.22 12.93 3.29
C PHE A 32 -3.42 13.46 4.08
N ALA A 33 -4.12 14.44 3.52
CA ALA A 33 -5.31 15.05 4.12
C ALA A 33 -6.42 14.03 4.39
N TYR A 34 -6.61 13.08 3.48
CA TYR A 34 -7.56 12.00 3.67
C TYR A 34 -7.14 11.04 4.80
N VAL A 35 -5.88 10.59 4.80
CA VAL A 35 -5.36 9.66 5.81
C VAL A 35 -5.54 10.21 7.22
N GLN A 36 -5.24 11.50 7.40
CA GLN A 36 -5.35 12.14 8.71
C GLN A 36 -6.79 12.29 9.22
N ASN A 37 -7.80 12.16 8.35
CA ASN A 37 -9.22 12.24 8.69
C ASN A 37 -9.93 10.87 8.69
N LEU A 38 -9.19 9.77 8.54
CA LEU A 38 -9.76 8.41 8.57
C LEU A 38 -10.21 8.00 9.98
N ASP A 39 -9.48 8.42 10.99
CA ASP A 39 -9.81 8.10 12.38
C ASP A 39 -10.98 8.97 12.84
N THR A 40 -12.11 8.32 13.13
CA THR A 40 -13.34 8.99 13.57
C THR A 40 -13.47 9.05 15.08
N THR A 41 -12.64 8.28 15.81
CA THR A 41 -12.68 8.15 17.27
C THR A 41 -12.04 9.37 17.93
N ILE A 42 -10.83 9.73 17.52
CA ILE A 42 -10.13 10.94 17.97
C ILE A 42 -10.11 11.94 16.81
N PRO A 43 -11.00 12.95 16.82
CA PRO A 43 -11.00 13.92 15.74
C PRO A 43 -9.71 14.74 15.79
N PRO A 44 -9.16 15.12 14.62
CA PRO A 44 -7.92 15.90 14.58
C PRO A 44 -7.98 17.25 15.33
N SER A 45 -9.17 17.83 15.46
CA SER A 45 -9.42 19.04 16.25
C SER A 45 -9.09 18.89 17.74
N SER A 46 -9.20 17.67 18.31
CA SER A 46 -8.88 17.39 19.71
C SER A 46 -7.44 17.75 20.03
N TYR A 47 -6.51 17.42 19.13
CA TYR A 47 -5.10 17.75 19.28
C TYR A 47 -4.85 19.26 19.25
N HIS A 48 -5.52 19.98 18.35
CA HIS A 48 -5.37 21.43 18.26
C HIS A 48 -5.92 22.13 19.50
N GLN A 49 -7.08 21.69 20.01
CA GLN A 49 -7.66 22.22 21.24
C GLN A 49 -6.78 21.95 22.46
N LEU A 50 -6.26 20.71 22.58
CA LEU A 50 -5.29 20.37 23.61
C LEU A 50 -4.04 21.25 23.52
N GLN A 51 -3.53 21.49 22.31
CA GLN A 51 -2.37 22.35 22.10
C GLN A 51 -2.62 23.79 22.58
N THR A 52 -3.82 24.33 22.33
CA THR A 52 -4.20 25.66 22.80
C THR A 52 -4.32 25.73 24.32
N ASP A 53 -4.86 24.69 24.95
CA ASP A 53 -5.01 24.63 26.41
C ASP A 53 -3.63 24.52 27.08
N LEU A 54 -2.76 23.64 26.56
CA LEU A 54 -1.38 23.50 27.03
C LEU A 54 -0.58 24.80 26.86
N ALA A 55 -0.85 25.62 25.85
CA ALA A 55 -0.18 26.90 25.68
C ALA A 55 -0.43 27.89 26.83
N SER A 56 -1.59 27.79 27.51
CA SER A 56 -1.92 28.58 28.69
C SER A 56 -1.25 28.08 29.98
N ILE A 57 -0.81 26.81 29.99
CA ILE A 57 -0.24 26.13 31.15
C ILE A 57 1.29 26.21 31.10
N PRO A 58 1.97 26.60 32.19
CA PRO A 58 3.43 26.56 32.28
C PRO A 58 3.98 25.14 32.03
N ASN A 59 5.05 25.02 31.25
CA ASN A 59 5.59 23.72 30.80
C ASN A 59 5.80 22.68 31.93
N HIS A 60 6.29 23.11 33.10
CA HIS A 60 6.57 22.21 34.22
C HIS A 60 5.30 21.60 34.86
N GLN A 61 4.11 22.15 34.60
CA GLN A 61 2.83 21.66 35.15
C GLN A 61 2.07 20.79 34.14
N ARG A 62 2.46 20.80 32.86
CA ARG A 62 1.71 20.14 31.78
C ARG A 62 1.60 18.62 31.94
N TYR A 63 2.66 17.96 32.44
CA TYR A 63 2.63 16.52 32.71
C TYR A 63 1.59 16.15 33.78
N GLU A 64 1.66 16.79 34.94
CA GLU A 64 0.73 16.54 36.06
C GLU A 64 -0.71 16.91 35.70
N TYR A 65 -0.90 17.96 34.89
CA TYR A 65 -2.22 18.33 34.35
C TYR A 65 -2.82 17.18 33.52
N ILE A 66 -2.10 16.66 32.51
CA ILE A 66 -2.60 15.56 31.67
C ILE A 66 -2.83 14.29 32.49
N LYS A 67 -1.94 13.99 33.43
CA LYS A 67 -2.10 12.84 34.33
C LYS A 67 -3.38 12.94 35.16
N THR A 68 -3.63 14.11 35.75
CA THR A 68 -4.83 14.36 36.56
C THR A 68 -6.10 14.29 35.71
N GLU A 69 -6.08 14.86 34.51
CA GLU A 69 -7.21 14.81 33.58
C GLU A 69 -7.49 13.38 33.11
N TYR A 70 -6.47 12.59 32.79
CA TYR A 70 -6.61 11.17 32.45
C TYR A 70 -7.22 10.37 33.61
N GLU A 71 -6.68 10.50 34.84
CA GLU A 71 -7.21 9.80 36.00
C GLU A 71 -8.69 10.16 36.28
N LYS A 72 -9.06 11.42 36.06
CA LYS A 72 -10.45 11.90 36.19
C LYS A 72 -11.38 11.24 35.16
N TYR A 73 -11.02 11.27 33.88
CA TYR A 73 -11.87 10.73 32.81
C TYR A 73 -11.89 9.20 32.78
N GLN A 74 -10.78 8.55 33.15
CA GLN A 74 -10.77 7.10 33.39
C GLN A 74 -11.71 6.74 34.53
N GLY A 75 -11.70 7.52 35.62
CA GLY A 75 -12.64 7.34 36.74
C GLY A 75 -14.10 7.48 36.31
N PHE A 76 -14.40 8.46 35.45
CA PHE A 76 -15.75 8.64 34.89
C PHE A 76 -16.19 7.45 34.02
N LEU A 77 -15.31 6.95 33.15
CA LEU A 77 -15.56 5.77 32.32
C LEU A 77 -15.83 4.53 33.18
N THR A 78 -15.03 4.31 34.24
CA THR A 78 -15.24 3.19 35.18
C THR A 78 -16.57 3.30 35.91
N ILE A 79 -16.99 4.49 36.34
CA ILE A 79 -18.31 4.70 36.98
C ILE A 79 -19.45 4.42 35.99
N GLU A 80 -19.31 4.81 34.72
CA GLU A 80 -20.29 4.52 33.68
C GLU A 80 -20.41 3.01 33.40
N GLN A 81 -19.27 2.31 33.30
CA GLN A 81 -19.22 0.85 33.18
C GLN A 81 -19.87 0.15 34.40
N LEU A 82 -19.58 0.61 35.62
CA LEU A 82 -20.22 0.07 36.83
C LEU A 82 -21.73 0.31 36.83
N THR A 83 -22.16 1.50 36.40
CA THR A 83 -23.59 1.86 36.33
C THR A 83 -24.34 1.00 35.32
N THR A 84 -23.74 0.72 34.16
CA THR A 84 -24.34 -0.16 33.13
C THR A 84 -24.38 -1.62 33.57
N LEU A 85 -23.30 -2.14 34.16
CA LEU A 85 -23.26 -3.52 34.66
C LEU A 85 -24.26 -3.76 35.80
N ARG A 86 -24.49 -2.75 36.66
CA ARG A 86 -25.46 -2.79 37.76
C ARG A 86 -26.93 -2.85 37.30
N LEU A 87 -27.24 -2.66 36.02
CA LEU A 87 -28.59 -2.88 35.49
C LEU A 87 -28.99 -4.36 35.57
N ASN A 88 -28.04 -5.30 35.43
CA ASN A 88 -28.24 -6.75 35.51
C ASN A 88 -27.23 -7.40 36.47
N VAL A 89 -27.39 -7.15 37.78
CA VAL A 89 -26.42 -7.56 38.80
C VAL A 89 -26.18 -9.07 38.85
N GLN A 90 -27.22 -9.90 38.69
CA GLN A 90 -27.12 -11.36 38.86
C GLN A 90 -26.16 -12.04 37.87
N ASP A 91 -26.11 -11.55 36.63
CA ASP A 91 -25.24 -12.11 35.58
C ASP A 91 -23.84 -11.49 35.59
N ASN A 92 -23.71 -10.26 36.12
CA ASN A 92 -22.49 -9.45 36.02
C ASN A 92 -21.71 -9.30 37.34
N GLN A 93 -22.12 -9.96 38.42
CA GLN A 93 -21.59 -9.72 39.76
C GLN A 93 -20.05 -9.91 39.85
N TYR A 94 -19.53 -10.92 39.15
CA TYR A 94 -18.08 -11.16 39.05
C TYR A 94 -17.33 -9.99 38.39
N MET A 95 -17.88 -9.39 37.33
CA MET A 95 -17.27 -8.25 36.65
C MET A 95 -17.29 -6.98 37.52
N ILE A 96 -18.37 -6.75 38.26
CA ILE A 96 -18.50 -5.62 39.18
C ILE A 96 -17.46 -5.73 40.31
N ASP A 97 -17.35 -6.90 40.93
CA ASP A 97 -16.36 -7.14 42.00
C ASP A 97 -14.92 -7.02 41.49
N SER A 98 -14.64 -7.47 40.25
CA SER A 98 -13.33 -7.31 39.61
C SER A 98 -12.96 -5.84 39.43
N ILE A 99 -13.85 -5.04 38.84
CA ILE A 99 -13.59 -3.61 38.58
C ILE A 99 -13.39 -2.85 39.89
N LEU A 100 -14.19 -3.14 40.92
CA LEU A 100 -14.01 -2.52 42.24
C LEU A 100 -12.74 -3.00 42.96
N SER A 101 -12.22 -4.20 42.63
CA SER A 101 -10.91 -4.63 43.12
C SER A 101 -9.76 -3.88 42.44
N ASP A 102 -9.90 -3.59 41.15
CA ASP A 102 -8.89 -2.86 40.36
C ASP A 102 -8.91 -1.34 40.67
N PHE A 103 -10.09 -0.79 41.00
CA PHE A 103 -10.30 0.63 41.29
C PHE A 103 -11.15 0.84 42.57
N PRO A 104 -10.61 0.56 43.77
CA PRO A 104 -11.39 0.51 45.02
C PRO A 104 -12.02 1.85 45.44
N ASP A 105 -11.36 2.96 45.14
CA ASP A 105 -11.77 4.30 45.63
C ASP A 105 -12.38 5.19 44.53
N VAL A 106 -12.69 4.63 43.35
CA VAL A 106 -13.09 5.43 42.18
C VAL A 106 -14.40 6.19 42.40
N GLU A 107 -15.37 5.56 43.08
CA GLU A 107 -16.66 6.17 43.38
C GLU A 107 -16.56 7.26 44.45
N GLU A 108 -15.67 7.10 45.43
CA GLU A 108 -15.43 8.12 46.46
C GLU A 108 -14.73 9.34 45.87
N LYS A 109 -13.69 9.11 45.05
CA LYS A 109 -12.84 10.16 44.50
C LYS A 109 -13.51 10.94 43.37
N TYR A 110 -14.23 10.26 42.48
CA TYR A 110 -14.80 10.87 41.26
C TYR A 110 -16.34 10.83 41.18
N GLY A 111 -17.04 10.10 42.06
CA GLY A 111 -18.49 9.94 41.97
C GLY A 111 -19.29 11.24 42.15
N LYS A 112 -18.79 12.22 42.91
CA LYS A 112 -19.41 13.56 43.00
C LYS A 112 -19.20 14.34 41.71
N LEU A 113 -17.97 14.40 41.21
CA LEU A 113 -17.60 15.10 39.98
C LEU A 113 -18.34 14.54 38.76
N TYR A 114 -18.50 13.21 38.69
CA TYR A 114 -19.25 12.53 37.62
C TYR A 114 -20.72 12.98 37.57
N LYS A 115 -21.35 13.14 38.74
CA LYS A 115 -22.74 13.62 38.84
C LYS A 115 -22.88 15.11 38.50
N GLU A 116 -21.85 15.91 38.76
CA GLU A 116 -21.84 17.34 38.45
C GLU A 116 -21.61 17.61 36.96
N ASN A 117 -20.54 17.06 36.38
CA ASN A 117 -20.22 17.18 34.96
C ASN A 117 -19.26 16.08 34.48
N HIS A 118 -19.80 15.09 33.76
CA HIS A 118 -19.05 13.99 33.14
C HIS A 118 -18.91 14.14 31.61
N GLN A 119 -19.17 15.32 31.05
CA GLN A 119 -19.06 15.50 29.60
C GLN A 119 -17.57 15.53 29.17
N PRO A 120 -17.22 14.89 28.04
CA PRO A 120 -15.88 14.95 27.47
C PRO A 120 -15.56 16.38 26.99
N VAL A 121 -14.27 16.76 26.99
CA VAL A 121 -13.81 18.11 26.64
C VAL A 121 -13.22 18.15 25.23
N TYR A 122 -12.46 17.13 24.82
CA TYR A 122 -11.75 17.11 23.55
C TYR A 122 -12.41 16.22 22.49
N THR A 123 -13.13 15.18 22.89
CA THR A 123 -13.69 14.13 22.03
C THR A 123 -15.22 14.04 22.19
N LYS A 124 -15.85 13.02 21.59
CA LYS A 124 -17.31 12.89 21.50
C LYS A 124 -17.92 12.12 22.67
N ASP A 125 -17.18 11.19 23.26
CA ASP A 125 -17.65 10.27 24.30
C ASP A 125 -16.52 9.98 25.31
N LEU A 126 -16.88 9.41 26.46
CA LEU A 126 -15.94 9.18 27.55
C LEU A 126 -14.84 8.16 27.21
N GLU A 127 -15.15 7.17 26.38
CA GLU A 127 -14.18 6.14 25.97
C GLU A 127 -13.09 6.74 25.08
N SER A 128 -13.49 7.52 24.05
CA SER A 128 -12.55 8.24 23.20
C SER A 128 -11.76 9.31 23.95
N GLU A 129 -12.35 9.96 24.96
CA GLU A 129 -11.67 10.96 25.80
C GLU A 129 -10.57 10.32 26.64
N ALA A 130 -10.89 9.23 27.34
CA ALA A 130 -9.95 8.49 28.15
C ALA A 130 -8.80 7.94 27.29
N LEU A 131 -9.11 7.34 26.14
CA LEU A 131 -8.12 6.81 25.20
C LEU A 131 -7.24 7.92 24.60
N PHE A 132 -7.81 9.09 24.28
CA PHE A 132 -7.06 10.25 23.81
C PHE A 132 -6.06 10.74 24.87
N LEU A 133 -6.52 10.93 26.12
CA LEU A 133 -5.68 11.37 27.22
C LEU A 133 -4.64 10.31 27.61
N GLU A 134 -4.96 9.03 27.53
CA GLU A 134 -4.03 7.92 27.74
C GLU A 134 -2.87 7.99 26.72
N ASN A 135 -3.19 8.19 25.44
CA ASN A 135 -2.18 8.33 24.39
C ASN A 135 -1.23 9.51 24.65
N ILE A 136 -1.76 10.68 25.03
CA ILE A 136 -0.95 11.85 25.36
C ILE A 136 -0.14 11.62 26.65
N LEU A 137 -0.73 10.97 27.66
CA LEU A 137 -0.03 10.65 28.91
C LEU A 137 1.14 9.71 28.63
N ASN A 138 0.96 8.69 27.79
CA ASN A 138 2.02 7.79 27.35
C ASN A 138 3.15 8.52 26.59
N GLU A 139 2.80 9.50 25.75
CA GLU A 139 3.78 10.40 25.12
C GLU A 139 4.55 11.19 26.19
N PHE A 140 3.85 11.85 27.11
CA PHE A 140 4.47 12.71 28.11
C PHE A 140 5.25 11.93 29.17
N GLN A 141 4.85 10.69 29.49
CA GLN A 141 5.58 9.83 30.42
C GLN A 141 6.97 9.49 29.87
N LYS A 142 7.09 9.17 28.57
CA LYS A 142 8.42 8.98 27.94
C LYS A 142 9.31 10.22 28.07
N LEU A 143 8.71 11.40 27.94
CA LEU A 143 9.41 12.67 28.10
C LEU A 143 9.77 12.97 29.56
N HIS A 144 8.90 12.58 30.51
CA HIS A 144 9.14 12.70 31.95
C HIS A 144 10.26 11.78 32.43
N ASP A 145 10.34 10.56 31.90
CA ASP A 145 11.38 9.58 32.23
C ASP A 145 12.72 9.87 31.53
N TYR A 146 12.77 10.86 30.63
CA TYR A 146 13.95 11.20 29.83
C TYR A 146 15.21 11.52 30.67
N PRO A 147 15.15 12.36 31.72
CA PRO A 147 16.33 12.64 32.54
C PRO A 147 16.90 11.37 33.18
N SER A 148 16.03 10.53 33.75
CA SER A 148 16.40 9.22 34.32
C SER A 148 17.01 8.29 33.27
N TYR A 149 16.46 8.29 32.04
CA TYR A 149 17.01 7.52 30.92
C TYR A 149 18.46 7.91 30.59
N ILE A 150 18.76 9.21 30.53
CA ILE A 150 20.12 9.70 30.24
C ILE A 150 21.06 9.42 31.43
N GLU A 151 20.62 9.64 32.67
CA GLU A 151 21.39 9.32 33.87
C GLU A 151 21.75 7.83 33.93
N ASN A 152 20.80 6.95 33.61
CA ASN A 152 21.03 5.50 33.55
C ASN A 152 22.08 5.13 32.49
N ILE A 153 22.12 5.80 31.35
CA ILE A 153 23.17 5.60 30.33
C ILE A 153 24.56 5.96 30.91
N GLN A 154 24.67 7.10 31.60
CA GLN A 154 25.94 7.55 32.19
C GLN A 154 26.37 6.63 33.34
N ALA A 155 25.44 6.27 34.24
CA ALA A 155 25.69 5.38 35.36
C ALA A 155 26.15 3.98 34.90
N LYS A 156 25.52 3.44 33.85
CA LYS A 156 25.91 2.16 33.24
C LYS A 156 27.32 2.19 32.69
N ALA A 157 27.72 3.28 32.03
CA ALA A 157 29.09 3.43 31.53
C ALA A 157 30.12 3.53 32.66
N HIS A 158 29.80 4.28 33.72
CA HIS A 158 30.67 4.38 34.89
C HIS A 158 30.83 3.04 35.62
N MET A 159 29.74 2.31 35.87
CA MET A 159 29.78 1.00 36.53
C MET A 159 30.66 0.00 35.77
N ILE A 160 30.51 -0.08 34.45
CA ILE A 160 31.28 -1.02 33.62
C ILE A 160 32.76 -0.64 33.58
N SER A 161 33.08 0.66 33.59
CA SER A 161 34.48 1.11 33.69
C SER A 161 35.16 0.74 35.02
N GLN A 162 34.40 0.49 36.09
CA GLN A 162 34.93 0.15 37.42
C GLN A 162 35.13 -1.35 37.67
N ILE A 163 34.46 -2.22 36.90
CA ILE A 163 34.52 -3.66 37.14
C ILE A 163 35.67 -4.29 36.33
N SER A 164 36.75 -4.64 37.03
CA SER A 164 37.96 -5.27 36.47
C SER A 164 37.70 -6.54 35.64
N ILE A 165 36.62 -7.28 35.91
CA ILE A 165 36.26 -8.52 35.20
C ILE A 165 35.70 -8.22 33.79
N PHE A 166 35.11 -7.03 33.59
CA PHE A 166 34.62 -6.56 32.29
C PHE A 166 35.69 -5.76 31.51
N HIS A 167 36.79 -5.38 32.16
CA HIS A 167 38.03 -4.89 31.55
C HIS A 167 38.78 -6.04 30.84
N LYS A 168 38.17 -6.62 29.81
CA LYS A 168 38.93 -7.36 28.79
C LYS A 168 39.49 -6.32 27.83
N GLU A 169 40.82 -6.23 27.73
CA GLU A 169 41.47 -5.33 26.77
C GLU A 169 40.80 -5.45 25.38
N ASN A 170 40.33 -4.32 24.85
CA ASN A 170 39.64 -4.22 23.56
C ASN A 170 38.26 -4.89 23.43
N SER A 171 37.49 -5.08 24.52
CA SER A 171 36.11 -5.54 24.37
C SER A 171 35.22 -4.50 23.63
N ILE A 172 34.53 -4.94 22.57
CA ILE A 172 33.67 -4.08 21.73
C ILE A 172 32.48 -3.54 22.54
N GLU A 173 31.97 -4.35 23.48
CA GLU A 173 30.83 -4.00 24.33
C GLU A 173 31.14 -2.82 25.26
N GLU A 174 32.30 -2.82 25.91
CA GLU A 174 32.74 -1.70 26.75
C GLU A 174 32.90 -0.42 25.94
N LYS A 175 33.59 -0.50 24.79
CA LYS A 175 33.75 0.67 23.90
C LYS A 175 32.40 1.20 23.40
N ASN A 176 31.42 0.32 23.17
CA ASN A 176 30.07 0.71 22.75
C ASN A 176 29.33 1.49 23.84
N ILE A 177 29.43 1.02 25.08
CA ILE A 177 28.76 1.67 26.22
C ILE A 177 29.42 3.03 26.50
N GLN A 178 30.75 3.11 26.49
CA GLN A 178 31.47 4.37 26.64
C GLN A 178 31.16 5.36 25.51
N LYS A 179 31.17 4.90 24.24
CA LYS A 179 30.80 5.75 23.10
C LYS A 179 29.37 6.27 23.23
N THR A 180 28.42 5.39 23.58
CA THR A 180 27.02 5.78 23.80
C THR A 180 26.91 6.86 24.87
N ALA A 181 27.56 6.68 26.02
CA ALA A 181 27.57 7.69 27.08
C ALA A 181 28.17 9.03 26.61
N ASN A 182 29.26 9.00 25.83
CA ASN A 182 29.86 10.20 25.28
C ASN A 182 28.93 10.92 24.29
N ASP A 183 28.25 10.20 23.40
CA ASP A 183 27.31 10.78 22.42
C ASP A 183 26.12 11.46 23.12
N TYR A 184 25.64 10.88 24.24
CA TYR A 184 24.57 11.45 25.06
C TYR A 184 25.04 12.46 26.13
N GLN A 185 26.34 12.67 26.32
CA GLN A 185 26.86 13.53 27.40
C GLN A 185 26.35 14.96 27.27
N SER A 186 26.28 15.49 26.03
CA SER A 186 25.76 16.82 25.78
C SER A 186 24.23 16.94 26.00
N ARG A 187 23.54 15.80 26.22
CA ARG A 187 22.07 15.72 26.27
C ARG A 187 21.50 15.69 27.69
N ILE A 188 22.33 15.58 28.73
CA ILE A 188 21.91 15.47 30.14
C ILE A 188 20.94 16.58 30.56
N ASN A 189 21.22 17.83 30.17
CA ASN A 189 20.43 19.00 30.56
C ASN A 189 19.57 19.53 29.39
N THR A 190 19.14 18.67 28.47
CA THR A 190 18.29 19.10 27.35
C THR A 190 16.93 19.55 27.89
N PRO A 191 16.47 20.79 27.62
CA PRO A 191 15.14 21.21 28.05
C PRO A 191 14.07 20.40 27.30
N ILE A 192 13.19 19.75 28.07
CA ILE A 192 12.07 18.98 27.56
C ILE A 192 10.80 19.83 27.63
N THR A 193 10.08 19.87 26.53
CA THR A 193 8.80 20.60 26.41
C THR A 193 7.67 19.61 26.16
N TYR A 194 6.66 19.66 27.03
CA TYR A 194 5.49 18.80 26.96
C TYR A 194 4.46 19.43 26.01
N GLU A 195 4.47 18.96 24.76
CA GLU A 195 3.49 19.32 23.73
C GLU A 195 3.26 18.11 22.83
N CYS A 196 2.06 17.98 22.29
CA CYS A 196 1.71 16.86 21.43
C CYS A 196 2.67 16.76 20.23
N GLU A 197 3.07 15.53 19.87
CA GLU A 197 3.93 15.29 18.70
C GLU A 197 3.16 14.88 17.44
N LYS A 198 1.85 14.59 17.53
CA LYS A 198 1.01 14.05 16.44
C LYS A 198 1.15 14.82 15.12
N GLY A 199 1.15 16.15 15.18
CA GLY A 199 1.29 16.99 13.99
C GLY A 199 2.62 16.80 13.25
N ILE A 200 3.71 16.56 13.98
CA ILE A 200 5.05 16.36 13.40
C ILE A 200 5.24 14.88 13.01
N SER A 201 4.88 13.95 13.91
CA SER A 201 5.07 12.52 13.68
C SER A 201 4.26 12.02 12.49
N SER A 202 3.05 12.53 12.28
CA SER A 202 2.21 12.20 11.10
C SER A 202 2.87 12.56 9.76
N ILE A 203 3.60 13.68 9.70
CA ILE A 203 4.33 14.10 8.48
C ILE A 203 5.55 13.20 8.27
N LEU A 204 6.34 12.99 9.32
CA LEU A 204 7.63 12.28 9.20
C LEU A 204 7.44 10.80 8.87
N SER A 205 6.37 10.18 9.36
CA SER A 205 6.05 8.76 9.18
C SER A 205 5.22 8.45 7.93
N PHE A 206 4.80 9.45 7.14
CA PHE A 206 3.90 9.22 6.00
C PHE A 206 4.64 8.54 4.81
N PRO A 207 4.31 7.27 4.46
CA PRO A 207 5.11 6.50 3.51
C PRO A 207 4.83 6.89 2.04
N ILE A 208 3.66 7.48 1.76
CA ILE A 208 3.20 7.77 0.38
C ILE A 208 4.04 8.88 -0.25
N THR A 209 4.52 9.85 0.53
CA THR A 209 5.41 10.93 0.06
C THR A 209 6.67 10.38 -0.58
N SER A 210 7.28 9.36 0.05
CA SER A 210 8.47 8.70 -0.50
C SER A 210 8.19 8.04 -1.86
N LEU A 211 7.03 7.40 -2.01
CA LEU A 211 6.60 6.81 -3.28
C LEU A 211 6.38 7.88 -4.37
N MET A 212 5.77 9.01 -4.01
CA MET A 212 5.58 10.15 -4.92
C MET A 212 6.91 10.76 -5.37
N ILE A 213 7.87 10.91 -4.45
CA ILE A 213 9.21 11.41 -4.76
C ILE A 213 9.93 10.45 -5.73
N ILE A 214 9.87 9.13 -5.51
CA ILE A 214 10.43 8.13 -6.43
C ILE A 214 9.81 8.29 -7.83
N LEU A 215 8.48 8.43 -7.90
CA LEU A 215 7.78 8.54 -9.18
C LEU A 215 8.16 9.83 -9.93
N ALA A 216 8.19 10.97 -9.22
CA ALA A 216 8.67 12.24 -9.77
C ALA A 216 10.10 12.10 -10.32
N MET A 217 10.98 11.47 -9.54
CA MET A 217 12.37 11.25 -9.89
C MET A 217 12.49 10.41 -11.18
N MET A 218 11.77 9.30 -11.29
CA MET A 218 11.80 8.47 -12.51
C MET A 218 11.37 9.25 -13.76
N VAL A 219 10.34 10.09 -13.66
CA VAL A 219 9.90 10.94 -14.77
C VAL A 219 10.94 11.98 -15.15
N ILE A 220 11.54 12.67 -14.17
CA ILE A 220 12.59 13.67 -14.43
C ILE A 220 13.80 13.02 -15.11
N ALA A 221 14.32 11.93 -14.54
CA ALA A 221 15.49 11.23 -15.07
C ALA A 221 15.26 10.68 -16.48
N SER A 222 14.08 10.11 -16.75
CA SER A 222 13.73 9.62 -18.09
C SER A 222 13.73 10.76 -19.13
N SER A 223 13.16 11.90 -18.78
CA SER A 223 13.03 13.06 -19.67
C SER A 223 14.37 13.73 -20.04
N LEU A 224 15.40 13.52 -19.22
CA LEU A 224 16.73 14.14 -19.37
C LEU A 224 17.63 13.42 -20.38
N ILE A 225 17.58 12.08 -20.43
CA ILE A 225 18.46 11.28 -21.29
C ILE A 225 17.68 10.47 -22.30
N ILE A 226 16.60 9.80 -21.90
CA ILE A 226 15.94 8.84 -22.78
C ILE A 226 15.30 9.57 -23.97
N ASP A 227 14.65 10.71 -23.72
CA ASP A 227 14.10 11.57 -24.79
C ASP A 227 15.15 12.01 -25.83
N GLU A 228 16.38 12.28 -25.39
CA GLU A 228 17.47 12.65 -26.30
C GLU A 228 18.04 11.46 -27.06
N LYS A 229 18.08 10.29 -26.41
CA LYS A 229 18.51 9.05 -27.03
C LYS A 229 17.56 8.66 -28.15
N GLU A 230 16.26 8.83 -27.92
CA GLU A 230 15.20 8.59 -28.89
C GLU A 230 15.32 9.51 -30.11
N LYS A 231 15.62 10.79 -29.88
CA LYS A 231 15.80 11.78 -30.95
C LYS A 231 17.19 11.74 -31.61
N LYS A 232 18.06 10.80 -31.23
CA LYS A 232 19.46 10.69 -31.70
C LYS A 232 20.28 11.97 -31.52
N LEU A 233 19.92 12.82 -30.57
CA LEU A 233 20.54 14.14 -30.39
C LEU A 233 21.99 14.05 -29.88
N PHE A 234 22.36 12.93 -29.25
CA PHE A 234 23.71 12.74 -28.73
C PHE A 234 24.81 12.79 -29.79
N SER A 235 24.50 12.42 -31.04
CA SER A 235 25.46 12.55 -32.15
C SER A 235 25.83 14.00 -32.40
N ILE A 236 24.93 14.95 -32.14
CA ILE A 236 25.18 16.39 -32.29
C ILE A 236 25.75 16.95 -30.98
N ILE A 237 25.10 16.67 -29.85
CA ILE A 237 25.47 17.23 -28.54
C ILE A 237 26.94 16.92 -28.23
N LYS A 238 27.40 15.68 -28.40
CA LYS A 238 28.76 15.28 -28.00
C LYS A 238 29.90 15.88 -28.82
N ILE A 239 29.60 16.42 -30.01
CA ILE A 239 30.59 17.09 -30.87
C ILE A 239 30.77 18.56 -30.45
N THR A 240 29.84 19.12 -29.67
CA THR A 240 29.95 20.50 -29.16
C THR A 240 31.00 20.61 -28.05
N PRO A 241 31.65 21.78 -27.85
CA PRO A 241 32.81 21.92 -26.94
C PRO A 241 32.50 21.61 -25.48
N LYS A 242 31.23 21.72 -25.05
CA LYS A 242 30.77 21.41 -23.69
C LYS A 242 29.87 20.17 -23.62
N GLY A 243 29.75 19.43 -24.72
CA GLY A 243 28.76 18.37 -24.94
C GLY A 243 28.99 17.04 -24.22
N GLN A 244 30.11 16.90 -23.50
CA GLN A 244 30.57 15.66 -22.90
C GLN A 244 30.29 15.64 -21.38
N TYR A 245 31.32 15.55 -20.53
CA TYR A 245 31.14 15.47 -19.08
C TYR A 245 30.43 16.71 -18.51
N GLN A 246 30.67 17.91 -19.07
CA GLN A 246 30.05 19.16 -18.62
C GLN A 246 28.52 19.15 -18.80
N THR A 247 28.02 18.66 -19.93
CA THR A 247 26.57 18.45 -20.15
C THR A 247 26.01 17.45 -19.15
N MET A 248 26.68 16.32 -18.94
CA MET A 248 26.17 15.32 -18.00
C MET A 248 26.11 15.85 -16.57
N PHE A 249 27.15 16.55 -16.13
CA PHE A 249 27.17 17.19 -14.82
C PHE A 249 26.04 18.23 -14.69
N ALA A 250 25.83 19.08 -15.70
CA ALA A 250 24.72 20.04 -15.69
C ALA A 250 23.35 19.36 -15.60
N LYS A 251 23.16 18.21 -16.25
CA LYS A 251 21.93 17.42 -16.12
C LYS A 251 21.72 16.87 -14.72
N CYS A 252 22.77 16.34 -14.07
CA CYS A 252 22.68 15.90 -12.68
C CYS A 252 22.29 17.06 -11.76
N VAL A 253 22.93 18.23 -11.92
CA VAL A 253 22.60 19.42 -11.12
C VAL A 253 21.15 19.87 -11.32
N VAL A 254 20.69 19.96 -12.57
CA VAL A 254 19.30 20.34 -12.88
C VAL A 254 18.31 19.33 -12.30
N MET A 255 18.61 18.04 -12.42
CA MET A 255 17.81 16.96 -11.84
C MET A 255 17.69 17.12 -10.33
N PHE A 256 18.80 17.37 -9.63
CA PHE A 256 18.85 17.56 -8.18
C PHE A 256 18.08 18.80 -7.73
N LEU A 257 18.18 19.91 -8.47
CA LEU A 257 17.42 21.12 -8.16
C LEU A 257 15.91 20.90 -8.31
N ILE A 258 15.47 20.28 -9.41
CA ILE A 258 14.05 20.05 -9.66
C ILE A 258 13.46 19.07 -8.65
N ILE A 259 14.13 17.94 -8.37
CA ILE A 259 13.64 17.00 -7.37
C ILE A 259 13.65 17.61 -5.96
N GLY A 260 14.64 18.46 -5.63
CA GLY A 260 14.67 19.19 -4.37
C GLY A 260 13.47 20.11 -4.20
N VAL A 261 13.11 20.88 -5.23
CA VAL A 261 11.90 21.73 -5.20
C VAL A 261 10.64 20.90 -5.00
N ILE A 262 10.53 19.72 -5.63
CA ILE A 262 9.36 18.84 -5.49
C ILE A 262 9.28 18.24 -4.09
N THR A 263 10.39 17.72 -3.56
CA THR A 263 10.45 17.17 -2.20
C THR A 263 10.09 18.22 -1.16
N ILE A 264 10.63 19.44 -1.28
CA ILE A 264 10.28 20.57 -0.41
C ILE A 264 8.79 20.90 -0.56
N CYS A 265 8.28 21.02 -1.79
CA CYS A 265 6.88 21.35 -2.03
C CYS A 265 5.93 20.32 -1.40
N MET A 266 6.19 19.03 -1.55
CA MET A 266 5.39 17.95 -0.96
C MET A 266 5.40 18.04 0.57
N MET A 267 6.57 18.03 1.21
CA MET A 267 6.67 18.01 2.67
C MET A 267 6.22 19.32 3.33
N VAL A 268 6.50 20.48 2.73
CA VAL A 268 6.01 21.76 3.27
C VAL A 268 4.49 21.84 3.15
N SER A 269 3.91 21.30 2.08
CA SER A 269 2.45 21.28 1.93
C SER A 269 1.76 20.39 2.99
N GLU A 270 2.36 19.26 3.35
CA GLU A 270 1.93 18.40 4.46
C GLU A 270 2.08 19.13 5.81
N LEU A 271 3.19 19.84 6.00
CA LEU A 271 3.44 20.62 7.22
C LEU A 271 2.43 21.75 7.41
N LEU A 272 2.09 22.48 6.34
CA LEU A 272 1.06 23.51 6.37
C LEU A 272 -0.31 22.90 6.72
N TYR A 273 -0.65 21.76 6.14
CA TYR A 273 -1.91 21.08 6.43
C TYR A 273 -1.97 20.59 7.89
N ALA A 274 -0.92 19.92 8.38
CA ALA A 274 -0.83 19.45 9.76
C ALA A 274 -0.84 20.62 10.77
N SER A 275 -0.24 21.76 10.42
CA SER A 275 -0.28 22.96 11.25
C SER A 275 -1.69 23.51 11.43
N TYR A 276 -2.52 23.43 10.39
CA TYR A 276 -3.90 23.88 10.44
C TYR A 276 -4.79 22.95 11.24
N ILE A 277 -4.53 21.63 11.17
CA ILE A 277 -5.41 20.62 11.76
C ILE A 277 -5.04 20.25 13.19
N TYR A 278 -3.76 19.95 13.45
CA TYR A 278 -3.29 19.47 14.74
C TYR A 278 -2.64 20.59 15.57
N GLY A 279 -2.03 21.57 14.89
CA GLY A 279 -1.01 22.41 15.50
C GLY A 279 0.35 21.70 15.57
N LEU A 280 1.44 22.45 15.38
CA LEU A 280 2.81 21.88 15.39
C LEU A 280 3.55 22.11 16.72
N GLY A 281 2.99 22.96 17.58
CA GLY A 281 3.69 23.45 18.77
C GLY A 281 4.89 24.32 18.45
N ASN A 282 5.76 24.49 19.44
CA ASN A 282 6.96 25.29 19.28
C ASN A 282 8.02 24.51 18.48
N LEU A 283 8.22 24.87 17.21
CA LEU A 283 9.21 24.25 16.33
C LEU A 283 10.68 24.50 16.75
N SER A 284 10.93 25.44 17.66
CA SER A 284 12.24 25.67 18.26
C SER A 284 12.54 24.75 19.44
N ARG A 285 11.60 23.89 19.86
CA ARG A 285 11.86 22.89 20.90
C ARG A 285 12.88 21.85 20.47
N SER A 286 13.50 21.18 21.45
CA SER A 286 14.44 20.09 21.22
C SER A 286 13.75 18.90 20.55
N VAL A 287 14.45 18.18 19.66
CA VAL A 287 13.92 16.93 19.07
C VAL A 287 13.62 15.89 20.16
N GLN A 288 14.34 15.92 21.27
CA GLN A 288 14.10 15.05 22.42
C GLN A 288 12.73 15.31 23.09
N SER A 289 12.09 16.45 22.80
CA SER A 289 10.70 16.74 23.20
C SER A 289 9.66 16.04 22.33
N LEU A 290 10.07 15.27 21.32
CA LEU A 290 9.20 14.36 20.55
C LEU A 290 9.37 12.95 21.14
N ALA A 291 8.29 12.40 21.70
CA ALA A 291 8.28 11.11 22.37
C ALA A 291 8.72 9.93 21.47
N GLN A 292 8.54 10.02 20.15
CA GLN A 292 9.09 9.04 19.20
C GLN A 292 10.60 9.17 18.99
N PHE A 293 11.16 10.37 19.16
CA PHE A 293 12.56 10.68 18.83
C PHE A 293 13.39 11.07 20.05
N TYR A 294 12.94 10.72 21.26
CA TYR A 294 13.66 11.02 22.51
C TYR A 294 15.08 10.41 22.56
N GLN A 295 15.30 9.29 21.86
CA GLN A 295 16.62 8.65 21.71
C GLN A 295 17.48 9.28 20.61
N CYS A 296 17.06 10.40 20.01
CA CYS A 296 17.90 11.09 19.04
C CYS A 296 19.14 11.66 19.76
N PRO A 297 20.38 11.31 19.35
CA PRO A 297 21.60 11.76 20.02
C PRO A 297 21.97 13.22 19.65
N TYR A 298 21.30 13.79 18.64
CA TYR A 298 21.67 15.08 18.06
C TYR A 298 21.00 16.26 18.76
N SER A 299 21.74 17.35 18.92
CA SER A 299 21.27 18.62 19.50
C SER A 299 20.55 19.49 18.46
N LEU A 300 19.43 18.99 17.96
CA LEU A 300 18.64 19.67 16.94
C LEU A 300 17.36 20.24 17.55
N THR A 301 16.94 21.37 17.01
CA THR A 301 15.55 21.82 17.12
C THR A 301 14.65 21.02 16.19
N VAL A 302 13.35 20.99 16.46
CA VAL A 302 12.38 20.30 15.59
C VAL A 302 12.42 20.84 14.14
N ILE A 303 12.56 22.15 13.93
CA ILE A 303 12.66 22.72 12.57
C ILE A 303 13.92 22.26 11.83
N GLU A 304 15.06 22.18 12.51
CA GLU A 304 16.32 21.67 11.93
C GLU A 304 16.19 20.19 11.59
N PHE A 305 15.49 19.42 12.44
CA PHE A 305 15.24 18.01 12.22
C PHE A 305 14.32 17.74 11.01
N ILE A 306 13.26 18.53 10.84
CA ILE A 306 12.43 18.48 9.64
C ILE A 306 13.27 18.79 8.38
N GLY A 307 14.15 19.80 8.47
CA GLY A 307 15.11 20.12 7.41
C GLY A 307 16.04 18.95 7.07
N LEU A 308 16.54 18.24 8.09
CA LEU A 308 17.37 17.05 7.93
C LEU A 308 16.60 15.90 7.25
N PHE A 309 15.34 15.68 7.60
CA PHE A 309 14.47 14.68 6.95
C PHE A 309 14.27 14.97 5.47
N ILE A 310 13.93 16.22 5.14
CA ILE A 310 13.78 16.68 3.75
C ILE A 310 15.09 16.46 2.99
N PHE A 311 16.23 16.80 3.61
CA PHE A 311 17.55 16.67 3.01
C PHE A 311 17.93 15.20 2.75
N ILE A 312 17.70 14.29 3.68
CA ILE A 312 17.98 12.85 3.50
C ILE A 312 17.10 12.26 2.40
N LYS A 313 15.79 12.55 2.38
CA LYS A 313 14.88 12.12 1.31
C LYS A 313 15.31 12.68 -0.05
N TRP A 314 15.76 13.93 -0.09
CA TRP A 314 16.30 14.56 -1.30
C TRP A 314 17.56 13.84 -1.81
N LEU A 315 18.53 13.55 -0.93
CA LEU A 315 19.74 12.81 -1.30
C LEU A 315 19.43 11.40 -1.80
N ALA A 316 18.52 10.68 -1.14
CA ALA A 316 18.08 9.36 -1.57
C ALA A 316 17.41 9.39 -2.96
N ALA A 317 16.55 10.38 -3.21
CA ALA A 317 15.95 10.58 -4.52
C ALA A 317 17.00 10.91 -5.58
N CYS A 318 17.97 11.77 -5.26
CA CYS A 318 19.10 12.08 -6.14
C CYS A 318 19.91 10.82 -6.51
N LEU A 319 20.15 9.93 -5.54
CA LEU A 319 20.85 8.66 -5.76
C LEU A 319 20.07 7.77 -6.74
N ILE A 320 18.76 7.58 -6.52
CA ILE A 320 17.87 6.84 -7.43
C ILE A 320 17.91 7.44 -8.84
N GLY A 321 17.84 8.77 -8.93
CA GLY A 321 17.93 9.51 -10.19
C GLY A 321 19.25 9.25 -10.92
N THR A 322 20.39 9.34 -10.23
CA THR A 322 21.71 9.06 -10.84
C THR A 322 21.88 7.61 -11.27
N LEU A 323 21.37 6.66 -10.49
CA LEU A 323 21.35 5.24 -10.85
C LEU A 323 20.53 5.02 -12.12
N MET A 324 19.36 5.64 -12.22
CA MET A 324 18.53 5.60 -13.42
C MET A 324 19.23 6.25 -14.62
N LEU A 325 19.91 7.39 -14.44
CA LEU A 325 20.70 8.01 -15.50
C LEU A 325 21.86 7.10 -15.94
N LEU A 326 22.53 6.41 -15.02
CA LEU A 326 23.60 5.45 -15.33
C LEU A 326 23.08 4.32 -16.20
N CYS A 327 21.99 3.67 -15.77
CA CYS A 327 21.32 2.62 -16.55
C CYS A 327 20.90 3.17 -17.91
N ALA A 328 20.29 4.36 -17.93
CA ALA A 328 19.89 5.02 -19.15
C ALA A 328 21.06 5.26 -20.09
N ILE A 329 22.27 5.58 -19.60
CA ILE A 329 23.49 5.75 -20.39
C ILE A 329 24.02 4.40 -20.88
N VAL A 330 24.22 3.44 -19.98
CA VAL A 330 24.88 2.13 -20.22
C VAL A 330 24.07 1.24 -21.15
N PHE A 331 22.75 1.25 -21.07
CA PHE A 331 21.91 0.43 -21.93
C PHE A 331 21.46 1.21 -23.17
N LYS A 332 21.34 0.49 -24.29
CA LYS A 332 20.86 1.06 -25.55
C LYS A 332 19.37 0.82 -25.77
N ASN A 333 18.78 -0.18 -25.13
CA ASN A 333 17.36 -0.47 -25.28
C ASN A 333 16.55 0.16 -24.12
N LYS A 334 15.46 0.83 -24.46
CA LYS A 334 14.54 1.43 -23.47
C LYS A 334 13.89 0.40 -22.56
N ILE A 335 13.51 -0.77 -23.10
CA ILE A 335 12.86 -1.82 -22.33
C ILE A 335 13.84 -2.37 -21.29
N THR A 336 15.11 -2.56 -21.67
CA THR A 336 16.13 -3.03 -20.72
C THR A 336 16.39 -2.01 -19.61
N ILE A 337 16.33 -0.71 -19.90
CA ILE A 337 16.46 0.33 -18.87
C ILE A 337 15.31 0.23 -17.87
N MET A 338 14.07 0.17 -18.35
CA MET A 338 12.89 0.07 -17.47
C MET A 338 12.88 -1.20 -16.64
N VAL A 339 13.05 -2.36 -17.28
CA VAL A 339 13.02 -3.67 -16.59
C VAL A 339 14.13 -3.73 -15.55
N LEU A 340 15.33 -3.24 -15.87
CA LEU A 340 16.43 -3.20 -14.90
C LEU A 340 16.12 -2.29 -13.72
N MET A 341 15.54 -1.10 -13.95
CA MET A 341 15.15 -0.20 -12.85
C MET A 341 14.09 -0.82 -11.95
N ILE A 342 13.06 -1.42 -12.53
CA ILE A 342 12.02 -2.13 -11.76
C ILE A 342 12.64 -3.28 -10.97
N PHE A 343 13.53 -4.05 -11.60
CA PHE A 343 14.22 -5.17 -10.97
C PHE A 343 15.11 -4.74 -9.80
N ILE A 344 15.89 -3.65 -9.96
CA ILE A 344 16.72 -3.08 -8.89
C ILE A 344 15.83 -2.63 -7.73
N MET A 345 14.76 -1.89 -8.00
CA MET A 345 13.83 -1.44 -6.94
C MET A 345 13.11 -2.63 -6.27
N ALA A 346 12.79 -3.69 -7.01
CA ALA A 346 12.18 -4.89 -6.45
C ALA A 346 13.15 -5.67 -5.55
N ILE A 347 14.44 -5.76 -5.93
CA ILE A 347 15.48 -6.34 -5.07
C ILE A 347 15.65 -5.51 -3.80
N GLU A 348 15.77 -4.19 -3.92
CA GLU A 348 15.89 -3.30 -2.76
C GLU A 348 14.69 -3.48 -1.83
N TYR A 349 13.46 -3.48 -2.36
CA TYR A 349 12.27 -3.71 -1.53
C TYR A 349 12.25 -5.11 -0.88
N GLY A 350 12.62 -6.15 -1.64
CA GLY A 350 12.71 -7.52 -1.11
C GLY A 350 13.74 -7.65 0.01
N LEU A 351 14.91 -7.05 -0.14
CA LEU A 351 15.95 -7.02 0.89
C LEU A 351 15.50 -6.25 2.13
N TYR A 352 14.75 -5.16 1.97
CA TYR A 352 14.17 -4.40 3.08
C TYR A 352 13.22 -5.25 3.95
N LEU A 353 12.38 -6.07 3.31
CA LEU A 353 11.42 -6.95 3.99
C LEU A 353 12.07 -8.18 4.63
N ILE A 354 13.01 -8.82 3.93
CA ILE A 354 13.59 -10.10 4.34
C ILE A 354 14.63 -9.92 5.46
N ILE A 355 15.47 -8.89 5.39
CA ILE A 355 16.59 -8.73 6.32
C ILE A 355 16.07 -8.17 7.64
N SER A 356 16.25 -8.91 8.73
CA SER A 356 15.93 -8.47 10.08
C SER A 356 17.04 -7.57 10.65
N PRO A 357 16.73 -6.61 11.54
CA PRO A 357 17.74 -5.82 12.25
C PRO A 357 18.72 -6.64 13.11
N LEU A 358 18.40 -7.91 13.37
CA LEU A 358 19.17 -8.85 14.19
C LEU A 358 20.11 -9.74 13.37
N ASP A 359 19.99 -9.75 12.05
CA ASP A 359 20.80 -10.62 11.18
C ASP A 359 22.25 -10.13 11.08
N SER A 360 23.18 -11.03 10.70
CA SER A 360 24.59 -10.66 10.47
C SER A 360 24.77 -9.63 9.34
N LEU A 361 23.83 -9.60 8.38
CA LEU A 361 23.81 -8.68 7.24
C LEU A 361 22.95 -7.44 7.48
N TYR A 362 22.66 -7.08 8.74
CA TYR A 362 21.80 -5.94 9.08
C TYR A 362 22.20 -4.61 8.43
N LEU A 363 23.48 -4.41 8.08
CA LEU A 363 23.94 -3.21 7.37
C LEU A 363 23.23 -3.03 6.02
N LEU A 364 22.98 -4.12 5.29
CA LEU A 364 22.26 -4.06 4.01
C LEU A 364 20.82 -3.56 4.18
N LYS A 365 20.21 -3.79 5.36
CA LYS A 365 18.88 -3.24 5.68
C LYS A 365 18.91 -1.72 5.80
N TYR A 366 19.94 -1.16 6.42
CA TYR A 366 20.03 0.28 6.68
C TYR A 366 20.61 1.09 5.50
N PHE A 367 21.45 0.47 4.67
CA PHE A 367 21.92 1.05 3.41
C PHE A 367 20.91 0.95 2.27
N ASN A 368 19.81 0.25 2.49
CA ASN A 368 18.74 0.06 1.53
C ASN A 368 18.04 1.39 1.19
N LEU A 369 17.69 1.57 -0.09
CA LEU A 369 17.02 2.80 -0.55
C LEU A 369 15.66 3.04 0.13
N PHE A 370 14.87 2.00 0.39
CA PHE A 370 13.58 2.13 1.06
C PHE A 370 13.74 2.48 2.53
N SER A 371 14.74 1.91 3.20
CA SER A 371 15.06 2.22 4.60
C SER A 371 15.48 3.70 4.76
N ILE A 372 16.32 4.20 3.86
CA ILE A 372 16.75 5.62 3.87
C ILE A 372 15.56 6.56 3.59
N LEU A 373 14.67 6.18 2.67
CA LEU A 373 13.44 6.95 2.38
C LEU A 373 12.43 6.90 3.53
N GLN A 374 12.43 5.84 4.34
CA GLN A 374 11.64 5.71 5.58
C GLN A 374 12.45 6.22 6.78
N THR A 375 12.77 7.52 6.72
CA THR A 375 13.71 8.22 7.61
C THR A 375 13.26 8.26 9.09
N ASP A 376 11.97 8.02 9.38
CA ASP A 376 11.42 8.00 10.74
C ASP A 376 12.02 6.88 11.58
N THR A 377 11.98 5.63 11.10
CA THR A 377 12.52 4.45 11.79
C THR A 377 14.01 4.58 12.10
N PHE A 378 14.72 5.32 11.27
CA PHE A 378 16.16 5.53 11.35
C PHE A 378 16.60 6.42 12.52
N PHE A 379 15.78 7.38 12.94
CA PHE A 379 16.07 8.27 14.08
C PHE A 379 15.40 7.86 15.39
N GLN A 380 14.50 6.88 15.37
CA GLN A 380 13.84 6.36 16.58
C GLN A 380 14.77 5.52 17.47
N ILE A 381 15.80 4.90 16.90
CA ILE A 381 16.70 3.97 17.62
C ILE A 381 18.15 4.42 17.49
N TYR A 382 18.85 4.51 18.63
CA TYR A 382 20.30 4.73 18.65
C TYR A 382 21.08 3.42 18.65
N ARG A 383 22.01 3.25 17.70
CA ARG A 383 22.85 2.06 17.61
C ARG A 383 24.25 2.38 17.10
N ASN A 384 25.27 1.80 17.73
CA ASN A 384 26.63 1.81 17.22
C ASN A 384 26.94 0.56 16.39
N ILE A 385 27.77 0.75 15.38
CA ILE A 385 28.26 -0.27 14.47
C ILE A 385 29.78 -0.31 14.59
N ASP A 386 30.33 -1.51 14.69
CA ASP A 386 31.76 -1.73 14.59
C ASP A 386 32.18 -1.77 13.12
N VAL A 387 33.01 -0.81 12.71
CA VAL A 387 33.62 -0.73 11.38
C VAL A 387 35.13 -0.70 11.58
N PHE A 388 35.83 -1.77 11.17
CA PHE A 388 37.29 -1.91 11.34
C PHE A 388 37.79 -1.66 12.78
N HIS A 389 37.09 -2.21 13.79
CA HIS A 389 37.39 -2.03 15.21
C HIS A 389 37.20 -0.60 15.75
N GLN A 390 36.55 0.27 14.97
CA GLN A 390 36.11 1.60 15.38
C GLN A 390 34.58 1.65 15.40
N LEU A 391 34.01 2.08 16.53
CA LEU A 391 32.57 2.22 16.67
C LEU A 391 32.12 3.54 16.08
N ILE A 392 31.19 3.48 15.13
CA ILE A 392 30.55 4.63 14.49
C ILE A 392 29.05 4.49 14.71
N SER A 393 28.32 5.59 14.94
CA SER A 393 26.86 5.51 15.03
C SER A 393 26.28 5.14 13.66
N LEU A 394 25.22 4.34 13.67
CA LEU A 394 24.51 3.93 12.47
C LEU A 394 24.08 5.13 11.63
N GLN A 395 23.65 6.20 12.28
CA GLN A 395 23.19 7.40 11.61
C GLN A 395 24.29 8.09 10.80
N VAL A 396 25.47 8.24 11.41
CA VAL A 396 26.63 8.86 10.74
C VAL A 396 27.14 7.97 9.62
N LEU A 397 27.26 6.66 9.87
CA LEU A 397 27.80 5.73 8.89
C LEU A 397 26.96 5.69 7.60
N THR A 398 25.65 5.58 7.74
CA THR A 398 24.72 5.55 6.60
C THR A 398 24.65 6.89 5.87
N PHE A 399 24.69 8.03 6.59
CA PHE A 399 24.72 9.34 5.95
C PHE A 399 26.01 9.57 5.15
N ILE A 400 27.18 9.28 5.74
CA ILE A 400 28.47 9.34 5.03
C ILE A 400 28.44 8.39 3.83
N GLY A 401 27.95 7.16 4.04
CA GLY A 401 27.80 6.16 3.00
C GLY A 401 26.92 6.62 1.84
N LEU A 402 25.78 7.24 2.12
CA LEU A 402 24.86 7.81 1.14
C LEU A 402 25.53 8.92 0.31
N VAL A 403 26.22 9.87 0.97
CA VAL A 403 26.92 10.96 0.30
C VAL A 403 28.08 10.44 -0.56
N CYS A 404 28.89 9.53 -0.02
CA CYS A 404 29.99 8.89 -0.74
C CYS A 404 29.47 8.12 -1.96
N LEU A 405 28.42 7.31 -1.80
CA LEU A 405 27.81 6.56 -2.88
C LEU A 405 27.25 7.49 -3.96
N LEU A 406 26.56 8.57 -3.57
CA LEU A 406 26.05 9.57 -4.51
C LEU A 406 27.18 10.23 -5.32
N LEU A 407 28.28 10.63 -4.66
CA LEU A 407 29.44 11.21 -5.33
C LEU A 407 30.09 10.22 -6.31
N ILE A 408 30.28 8.96 -5.90
CA ILE A 408 30.79 7.89 -6.76
C ILE A 408 29.86 7.72 -7.97
N MET A 409 28.54 7.70 -7.77
CA MET A 409 27.56 7.57 -8.85
C MET A 409 27.55 8.77 -9.79
N ILE A 410 27.77 10.00 -9.30
CA ILE A 410 27.93 11.19 -10.16
C ILE A 410 29.20 11.07 -11.01
N VAL A 411 30.33 10.67 -10.42
CA VAL A 411 31.58 10.47 -11.16
C VAL A 411 31.41 9.35 -12.18
N LEU A 412 30.83 8.22 -11.79
CA LEU A 412 30.61 7.08 -12.67
C LEU A 412 29.67 7.42 -13.84
N THR A 413 28.55 8.10 -13.57
CA THR A 413 27.62 8.55 -14.62
C THR A 413 28.24 9.55 -15.58
N THR A 414 29.01 10.51 -15.07
CA THR A 414 29.68 11.52 -15.91
C THR A 414 30.81 10.93 -16.75
N MET A 415 31.63 10.05 -16.17
CA MET A 415 32.71 9.35 -16.89
C MET A 415 32.17 8.37 -17.92
N THR A 416 31.18 7.56 -17.57
CA THR A 416 30.54 6.65 -18.53
C THR A 416 29.88 7.42 -19.66
N TYR A 417 29.25 8.57 -19.38
CA TYR A 417 28.73 9.45 -20.41
C TYR A 417 29.84 9.99 -21.33
N HIS A 418 31.00 10.39 -20.79
CA HIS A 418 32.11 10.90 -21.57
C HIS A 418 32.67 9.84 -22.54
N TYR A 419 33.04 8.65 -22.03
CA TYR A 419 33.67 7.61 -22.85
C TYR A 419 32.72 6.90 -23.80
N LYS A 420 31.41 6.88 -23.51
CA LYS A 420 30.47 6.14 -24.34
C LYS A 420 30.19 6.86 -25.66
N ARG A 421 30.84 6.42 -26.75
CA ARG A 421 30.68 7.01 -28.09
C ARG A 421 29.29 6.79 -28.69
N ASN A 422 28.77 5.56 -28.62
CA ASN A 422 27.49 5.20 -29.25
C ASN A 422 26.34 5.19 -28.23
N MET A 423 25.58 6.30 -28.19
CA MET A 423 24.42 6.48 -27.31
C MET A 423 23.07 6.37 -28.01
N CYS A 424 23.06 6.03 -29.31
CA CYS A 424 21.83 5.77 -30.05
C CYS A 424 21.08 4.57 -29.46
N ILE A 425 19.75 4.68 -29.42
CA ILE A 425 18.91 3.53 -29.07
C ILE A 425 19.08 2.46 -30.14
N GLN A 426 19.40 1.26 -29.68
CA GLN A 426 19.35 0.05 -30.50
C GLN A 426 18.18 -0.77 -29.99
N ASN A 427 17.28 -1.12 -30.90
CA ASN A 427 16.29 -2.13 -30.59
C ASN A 427 17.05 -3.45 -30.38
N ILE A 428 16.63 -4.28 -29.42
CA ILE A 428 17.09 -5.67 -29.39
C ILE A 428 16.62 -6.30 -30.72
N GLU A 429 17.56 -6.47 -31.63
CA GLU A 429 17.43 -7.27 -32.84
C GLU A 429 17.89 -8.67 -32.46
N ILE A 430 16.95 -9.61 -32.41
CA ILE A 430 17.28 -11.02 -32.26
C ILE A 430 17.85 -11.43 -33.61
N LYS A 431 19.19 -11.48 -33.75
CA LYS A 431 19.92 -11.72 -35.02
C LYS A 431 19.44 -12.95 -35.80
N ASN A 432 18.78 -13.91 -35.14
CA ASN A 432 18.31 -15.15 -35.74
C ASN A 432 16.81 -15.15 -36.09
N PHE A 433 16.05 -14.11 -35.71
CA PHE A 433 14.71 -13.92 -36.24
C PHE A 433 14.84 -13.18 -37.58
N LYS A 434 14.68 -13.92 -38.69
CA LYS A 434 14.41 -13.28 -39.99
C LYS A 434 13.25 -12.31 -39.76
N HIS A 435 13.40 -11.04 -40.16
CA HIS A 435 12.27 -10.15 -40.24
C HIS A 435 11.24 -10.83 -41.15
N PHE A 436 10.14 -11.31 -40.56
CA PHE A 436 9.00 -11.79 -41.31
C PHE A 436 8.36 -10.58 -41.99
N SER A 437 8.95 -10.12 -43.09
CA SER A 437 8.30 -9.17 -43.98
C SER A 437 7.25 -9.95 -44.75
N PHE A 438 6.02 -9.94 -44.25
CA PHE A 438 4.87 -10.26 -45.08
C PHE A 438 4.53 -8.99 -45.84
N PRO A 439 4.86 -8.86 -47.15
CA PRO A 439 4.41 -7.72 -47.94
C PRO A 439 2.89 -7.83 -48.09
N SER A 440 2.17 -7.28 -47.12
CA SER A 440 0.72 -7.19 -47.15
C SER A 440 0.30 -5.76 -47.47
N LEU A 441 -0.65 -5.63 -48.39
CA LEU A 441 -1.33 -4.36 -48.68
C LEU A 441 -2.47 -4.07 -47.67
N SER A 442 -2.77 -5.03 -46.77
CA SER A 442 -3.79 -4.86 -45.75
C SER A 442 -3.27 -4.04 -44.58
N LEU A 443 -3.96 -2.93 -44.32
CA LEU A 443 -3.65 -2.04 -43.19
C LEU A 443 -3.74 -2.78 -41.85
N PHE A 444 -4.71 -3.69 -41.70
CA PHE A 444 -4.86 -4.49 -40.48
C PHE A 444 -3.64 -5.37 -40.23
N GLN A 445 -3.13 -6.07 -41.25
CA GLN A 445 -1.97 -6.95 -41.11
C GLN A 445 -0.68 -6.16 -40.82
N GLN A 446 -0.52 -4.98 -41.42
CA GLN A 446 0.62 -4.10 -41.13
C GLN A 446 0.60 -3.55 -39.69
N GLU A 447 -0.57 -3.13 -39.21
CA GLU A 447 -0.74 -2.68 -37.82
C GLU A 447 -0.53 -3.84 -36.82
N CYS A 448 -1.04 -5.04 -37.11
CA CYS A 448 -0.75 -6.25 -36.32
C CYS A 448 0.75 -6.51 -36.24
N TYR A 449 1.44 -6.53 -37.38
CA TYR A 449 2.87 -6.77 -37.44
C TYR A 449 3.66 -5.74 -36.61
N LYS A 450 3.27 -4.48 -36.73
CA LYS A 450 3.89 -3.39 -35.97
C LYS A 450 3.69 -3.55 -34.46
N ILE A 451 2.48 -3.83 -33.99
CA ILE A 451 2.20 -3.93 -32.55
C ILE A 451 2.86 -5.18 -31.94
N PHE A 452 2.68 -6.35 -32.56
CA PHE A 452 3.20 -7.60 -31.98
C PHE A 452 4.72 -7.74 -32.08
N PHE A 453 5.32 -7.41 -33.24
CA PHE A 453 6.72 -7.68 -33.52
C PHE A 453 7.62 -6.45 -33.38
N ILE A 454 7.23 -5.29 -33.95
CA ILE A 454 8.07 -4.06 -33.85
C ILE A 454 8.00 -3.48 -32.43
N GLN A 455 6.80 -3.39 -31.85
CA GLN A 455 6.57 -2.90 -30.49
C GLN A 455 6.69 -4.01 -29.42
N LYS A 456 6.92 -5.25 -29.83
CA LYS A 456 7.25 -6.40 -28.96
C LYS A 456 6.17 -6.81 -27.97
N VAL A 457 4.91 -6.52 -28.25
CA VAL A 457 3.79 -6.97 -27.41
C VAL A 457 3.74 -8.50 -27.30
N PHE A 458 4.20 -9.23 -28.32
CA PHE A 458 4.31 -10.69 -28.26
C PHE A 458 5.18 -11.19 -27.09
N ILE A 459 6.28 -10.50 -26.78
CA ILE A 459 7.15 -10.85 -25.64
C ILE A 459 6.41 -10.62 -24.32
N LEU A 460 5.59 -9.57 -24.23
CA LEU A 460 4.76 -9.32 -23.05
C LEU A 460 3.68 -10.40 -22.89
N CYS A 461 3.09 -10.90 -23.97
CA CYS A 461 2.17 -12.04 -23.93
C CYS A 461 2.85 -13.30 -23.36
N LEU A 462 4.05 -13.65 -23.85
CA LEU A 462 4.81 -14.80 -23.34
C LEU A 462 5.19 -14.62 -21.87
N LEU A 463 5.63 -13.43 -21.48
CA LEU A 463 5.98 -13.12 -20.09
C LEU A 463 4.75 -13.20 -19.18
N CYS A 464 3.58 -12.72 -19.63
CA CYS A 464 2.33 -12.87 -18.91
C CYS A 464 2.00 -14.35 -18.66
N ILE A 465 2.09 -15.21 -19.68
CA ILE A 465 1.84 -16.65 -19.52
C ILE A 465 2.81 -17.24 -18.49
N PHE A 466 4.11 -16.94 -18.62
CA PHE A 466 5.14 -17.45 -17.70
C PHE A 466 4.87 -17.05 -16.24
N VAL A 467 4.58 -15.77 -15.99
CA VAL A 467 4.30 -15.26 -14.64
C VAL A 467 3.04 -15.91 -14.07
N GLN A 468 1.99 -16.07 -14.87
CA GLN A 468 0.75 -16.73 -14.44
C GLN A 468 0.98 -18.22 -14.12
N CYS A 469 1.68 -18.97 -14.98
CA CYS A 469 2.04 -20.36 -14.71
C CYS A 469 2.86 -20.49 -13.41
N TYR A 470 3.82 -19.60 -13.19
CA TYR A 470 4.64 -19.59 -11.99
C TYR A 470 3.81 -19.29 -10.74
N GLN A 471 3.00 -18.22 -10.78
CA GLN A 471 2.16 -17.81 -9.65
C GLN A 471 1.29 -18.96 -9.14
N TYR A 472 0.57 -19.63 -10.04
CA TYR A 472 -0.39 -20.69 -9.67
C TYR A 472 0.24 -22.05 -9.37
N HIS A 473 1.51 -22.27 -9.71
CA HIS A 473 2.21 -23.49 -9.32
C HIS A 473 2.46 -23.57 -7.80
N TYR A 474 2.63 -22.42 -7.14
CA TYR A 474 3.03 -22.33 -5.74
C TYR A 474 1.91 -21.93 -4.78
N VAL A 475 0.68 -21.71 -5.24
CA VAL A 475 -0.40 -21.31 -4.31
C VAL A 475 -0.88 -22.52 -3.52
N PRO A 476 -0.64 -22.59 -2.19
CA PRO A 476 -1.22 -23.64 -1.37
C PRO A 476 -2.72 -23.38 -1.26
N ILE A 477 -3.53 -24.38 -1.57
CA ILE A 477 -4.96 -24.35 -1.30
C ILE A 477 -5.16 -25.11 0.00
N TYR A 478 -5.30 -24.37 1.09
CA TYR A 478 -5.69 -24.94 2.37
C TYR A 478 -7.19 -25.23 2.32
N GLN A 479 -7.58 -26.46 2.61
CA GLN A 479 -8.97 -26.82 2.87
C GLN A 479 -9.03 -27.29 4.30
N ASP A 480 -9.85 -26.63 5.11
CA ASP A 480 -10.09 -27.09 6.46
C ASP A 480 -10.83 -28.44 6.42
N SER A 481 -10.60 -29.27 7.44
CA SER A 481 -11.31 -30.53 7.66
C SER A 481 -12.83 -30.34 7.67
N GLU A 482 -13.34 -29.26 8.27
CA GLU A 482 -14.76 -28.90 8.27
C GLU A 482 -15.28 -28.53 6.87
N GLU A 483 -14.48 -27.86 6.06
CA GLU A 483 -14.84 -27.47 4.68
C GLU A 483 -14.93 -28.69 3.76
N ILE A 484 -14.05 -29.67 3.93
CA ILE A 484 -14.10 -30.93 3.18
C ILE A 484 -15.42 -31.66 3.48
N ILE A 485 -15.81 -31.72 4.76
CA ILE A 485 -17.07 -32.34 5.18
C ILE A 485 -18.27 -31.56 4.61
N TYR A 486 -18.24 -30.23 4.68
CA TYR A 486 -19.29 -29.39 4.12
C TYR A 486 -19.43 -29.56 2.60
N GLN A 487 -18.32 -29.65 1.87
CA GLN A 487 -18.31 -29.91 0.43
C GLN A 487 -18.89 -31.30 0.11
N GLN A 488 -18.62 -32.32 0.94
CA GLN A 488 -19.21 -33.65 0.78
C GLN A 488 -20.74 -33.63 0.95
N TYR A 489 -21.26 -32.95 1.98
CA TYR A 489 -22.71 -32.79 2.14
C TYR A 489 -23.34 -32.04 0.97
N MET A 490 -22.69 -30.99 0.48
CA MET A 490 -23.21 -30.22 -0.64
C MET A 490 -23.19 -30.97 -1.98
N LYS A 491 -22.26 -31.92 -2.19
CA LYS A 491 -22.28 -32.78 -3.38
C LYS A 491 -23.55 -33.64 -3.48
N GLU A 492 -24.10 -34.08 -2.34
CA GLU A 492 -25.35 -34.85 -2.29
C GLU A 492 -26.59 -33.94 -2.36
N LEU A 493 -26.50 -32.71 -1.84
CA LEU A 493 -27.65 -31.81 -1.68
C LEU A 493 -27.82 -30.77 -2.79
N GLU A 494 -26.82 -30.54 -3.64
CA GLU A 494 -26.80 -29.48 -4.64
C GLU A 494 -28.09 -29.40 -5.49
N GLY A 495 -28.62 -28.19 -5.68
CA GLY A 495 -29.82 -27.93 -6.49
C GLY A 495 -31.12 -27.82 -5.67
N PRO A 496 -32.30 -28.02 -6.29
CA PRO A 496 -33.57 -27.80 -5.61
C PRO A 496 -33.83 -28.82 -4.48
N LEU A 497 -34.67 -28.40 -3.53
CA LEU A 497 -35.13 -29.25 -2.43
C LEU A 497 -36.10 -30.32 -2.96
N THR A 498 -35.77 -31.59 -2.73
CA THR A 498 -36.63 -32.74 -3.01
C THR A 498 -36.97 -33.46 -1.71
N ASN A 499 -38.06 -34.22 -1.69
CA ASN A 499 -38.50 -34.96 -0.50
C ASN A 499 -37.42 -35.96 0.00
N GLU A 500 -36.62 -36.52 -0.90
CA GLU A 500 -35.50 -37.41 -0.56
C GLU A 500 -34.39 -36.68 0.21
N LYS A 501 -34.02 -35.46 -0.22
CA LYS A 501 -33.03 -34.62 0.46
C LYS A 501 -33.51 -34.16 1.84
N GLU A 502 -34.79 -33.84 1.95
CA GLU A 502 -35.41 -33.48 3.23
C GLU A 502 -35.36 -34.65 4.24
N GLN A 503 -35.71 -35.86 3.79
CA GLN A 503 -35.63 -37.06 4.65
C GLN A 503 -34.19 -37.36 5.09
N TRP A 504 -33.22 -37.16 4.19
CA TRP A 504 -31.80 -37.30 4.51
C TRP A 504 -31.36 -36.31 5.60
N LEU A 505 -31.72 -35.03 5.47
CA LEU A 505 -31.41 -33.98 6.44
C LEU A 505 -32.03 -34.25 7.82
N LEU A 506 -33.31 -34.63 7.86
CA LEU A 506 -34.00 -34.93 9.12
C LEU A 506 -33.43 -36.17 9.82
N LYS A 507 -32.95 -37.16 9.06
CA LYS A 507 -32.26 -38.33 9.62
C LYS A 507 -30.92 -37.94 10.22
N LEU A 508 -30.17 -37.07 9.54
CA LEU A 508 -28.88 -36.56 10.02
C LEU A 508 -29.06 -35.69 11.28
N GLN A 509 -30.10 -34.85 11.32
CA GLN A 509 -30.44 -34.04 12.50
C GLN A 509 -30.73 -34.93 13.72
N LYS A 510 -31.59 -35.95 13.56
CA LYS A 510 -31.89 -36.90 14.64
C LYS A 510 -30.64 -37.64 15.14
N HIS A 511 -29.68 -37.90 14.26
CA HIS A 511 -28.40 -38.51 14.64
C HIS A 511 -27.60 -37.58 15.56
N TYR A 512 -27.39 -36.31 15.17
CA TYR A 512 -26.69 -35.34 16.00
C TYR A 512 -27.43 -35.01 17.31
N ASP A 513 -28.76 -34.91 17.28
CA ASP A 513 -29.58 -34.69 18.49
C ASP A 513 -29.39 -35.85 19.50
N ASN A 514 -29.33 -37.09 19.03
CA ASN A 514 -29.08 -38.26 19.88
C ASN A 514 -27.67 -38.22 20.49
N LEU A 515 -26.64 -37.84 19.72
CA LEU A 515 -25.27 -37.70 20.24
C LEU A 515 -25.20 -36.60 21.33
N ASN A 516 -25.83 -35.44 21.10
CA ASN A 516 -25.92 -34.36 22.08
C ASN A 516 -26.66 -34.79 23.36
N GLN A 517 -27.74 -35.57 23.21
CA GLN A 517 -28.45 -36.14 24.36
C GLN A 517 -27.57 -37.12 25.13
N GLN A 518 -26.82 -37.99 24.46
CA GLN A 518 -25.88 -38.93 25.11
C GLN A 518 -24.78 -38.20 25.88
N LEU A 519 -24.21 -37.13 25.32
CA LEU A 519 -23.26 -36.28 26.02
C LEU A 519 -23.86 -35.64 27.27
N SER A 520 -25.06 -35.06 27.16
CA SER A 520 -25.75 -34.45 28.30
C SER A 520 -26.01 -35.47 29.42
N LEU A 521 -26.34 -36.72 29.07
CA LEU A 521 -26.56 -37.81 30.01
C LEU A 521 -25.25 -38.24 30.70
N ILE A 522 -24.13 -38.26 29.97
CA ILE A 522 -22.80 -38.55 30.53
C ILE A 522 -22.40 -37.46 31.52
N SER A 523 -22.52 -36.18 31.15
CA SER A 523 -22.22 -35.05 32.04
C SER A 523 -23.12 -35.03 33.29
N GLN A 524 -24.40 -35.43 33.17
CA GLN A 524 -25.29 -35.57 34.32
C GLN A 524 -24.91 -36.74 35.23
N LYS A 525 -24.49 -37.89 34.68
CA LYS A 525 -24.03 -39.06 35.45
C LYS A 525 -22.73 -38.75 36.20
N GLU A 526 -21.85 -37.97 35.61
CA GLU A 526 -20.63 -37.46 36.26
C GLU A 526 -20.96 -36.51 37.42
N LYS A 527 -21.83 -35.51 37.21
CA LYS A 527 -22.27 -34.59 38.27
C LYS A 527 -22.96 -35.29 39.44
N LYS A 528 -23.60 -36.44 39.19
CA LYS A 528 -24.23 -37.30 40.21
C LYS A 528 -23.27 -38.33 40.83
N GLY A 529 -21.99 -38.36 40.43
CA GLY A 529 -20.97 -39.27 40.97
C GLY A 529 -21.11 -40.73 40.54
N LEU A 530 -21.91 -41.04 39.51
CA LEU A 530 -22.21 -42.41 39.05
C LEU A 530 -21.13 -43.02 38.15
N ILE A 531 -20.24 -42.19 37.59
CA ILE A 531 -19.11 -42.59 36.73
C ILE A 531 -17.84 -41.83 37.16
N SER A 532 -16.67 -42.43 36.99
CA SER A 532 -15.40 -41.76 37.26
C SER A 532 -15.10 -40.67 36.21
N HIS A 533 -14.45 -39.58 36.62
CA HIS A 533 -14.06 -38.48 35.74
C HIS A 533 -13.21 -38.96 34.54
N SER A 534 -12.31 -39.92 34.76
CA SER A 534 -11.49 -40.51 33.68
C SER A 534 -12.33 -41.25 32.64
N LEU A 535 -13.35 -42.01 33.05
CA LEU A 535 -14.24 -42.75 32.17
C LEU A 535 -15.21 -41.80 31.44
N SER A 536 -15.66 -40.72 32.10
CA SER A 536 -16.44 -39.65 31.48
C SER A 536 -15.68 -39.00 30.32
N ILE A 537 -14.41 -38.64 30.52
CA ILE A 537 -13.57 -38.06 29.46
C ILE A 537 -13.44 -39.02 28.26
N THR A 538 -13.18 -40.31 28.48
CA THR A 538 -13.04 -41.28 27.37
C THR A 538 -14.33 -41.41 26.56
N LEU A 539 -15.48 -41.53 27.23
CA LEU A 539 -16.79 -41.60 26.54
C LEU A 539 -17.14 -40.30 25.81
N GLN A 540 -16.83 -39.15 26.41
CA GLN A 540 -17.02 -37.84 25.76
C GLN A 540 -16.12 -37.72 24.53
N GLN A 541 -14.88 -38.20 24.59
CA GLN A 541 -13.96 -38.21 23.45
C GLN A 541 -14.47 -39.08 22.30
N GLU A 542 -14.96 -40.29 22.57
CA GLU A 542 -15.54 -41.17 21.54
C GLU A 542 -16.76 -40.53 20.84
N ILE A 543 -17.66 -39.90 21.60
CA ILE A 543 -18.81 -39.21 21.01
C ILE A 543 -18.36 -37.95 20.26
N SER A 544 -17.40 -37.19 20.78
CA SER A 544 -16.89 -35.99 20.10
C SER A 544 -16.27 -36.30 18.73
N GLN A 545 -15.66 -37.49 18.57
CA GLN A 545 -15.18 -37.95 17.26
C GLN A 545 -16.33 -38.22 16.27
N GLN A 546 -17.49 -38.67 16.76
CA GLN A 546 -18.70 -38.86 15.94
C GLN A 546 -19.45 -37.55 15.67
N GLN A 547 -19.20 -36.50 16.44
CA GLN A 547 -19.71 -35.15 16.21
C GLN A 547 -18.91 -34.34 15.20
N ILE A 548 -17.77 -34.87 14.72
CA ILE A 548 -16.99 -34.23 13.66
C ILE A 548 -17.92 -33.97 12.46
N GLY A 549 -18.07 -32.69 12.09
CA GLY A 549 -18.98 -32.25 11.04
C GLY A 549 -20.32 -31.68 11.49
N GLU A 550 -20.65 -31.68 12.79
CA GLU A 550 -21.90 -31.08 13.30
C GLU A 550 -21.99 -29.58 12.97
N GLN A 551 -20.90 -28.83 13.11
CA GLN A 551 -20.86 -27.41 12.73
C GLN A 551 -21.10 -27.21 11.22
N SER A 552 -20.49 -28.04 10.38
CA SER A 552 -20.72 -28.06 8.93
C SER A 552 -22.17 -28.42 8.60
N PHE A 553 -22.76 -29.37 9.32
CA PHE A 553 -24.17 -29.74 9.16
C PHE A 553 -25.10 -28.61 9.60
N GLN A 554 -24.82 -27.90 10.68
CA GLN A 554 -25.62 -26.75 11.13
C GLN A 554 -25.68 -25.67 10.03
N LYS A 555 -24.58 -25.41 9.32
CA LYS A 555 -24.56 -24.50 8.16
C LYS A 555 -25.48 -24.98 7.03
N VAL A 556 -25.44 -26.28 6.70
CA VAL A 556 -26.34 -26.90 5.70
C VAL A 556 -27.80 -26.81 6.15
N PHE A 557 -28.07 -27.10 7.42
CA PHE A 557 -29.40 -27.12 7.99
C PHE A 557 -30.00 -25.70 8.04
N GLN A 558 -29.18 -24.68 8.28
CA GLN A 558 -29.60 -23.29 8.16
C GLN A 558 -30.01 -22.93 6.73
N GLN A 559 -29.28 -23.38 5.70
CA GLN A 559 -29.73 -23.22 4.31
C GLN A 559 -31.06 -23.92 4.05
N TYR A 560 -31.27 -25.11 4.60
CA TYR A 560 -32.53 -25.84 4.49
C TYR A 560 -33.71 -25.04 5.07
N LEU A 561 -33.58 -24.50 6.28
CA LEU A 561 -34.60 -23.66 6.91
C LEU A 561 -34.91 -22.41 6.06
N ASP A 562 -33.89 -21.84 5.43
CA ASP A 562 -34.03 -20.69 4.55
C ASP A 562 -34.74 -21.02 3.22
N ILE A 563 -34.49 -22.21 2.66
CA ILE A 563 -35.16 -22.71 1.46
C ILE A 563 -36.62 -23.03 1.75
N GLN A 564 -36.94 -23.59 2.92
CA GLN A 564 -38.33 -23.80 3.34
C GLN A 564 -39.13 -22.49 3.39
N LYS A 565 -38.51 -21.41 3.89
CA LYS A 565 -39.13 -20.09 3.91
C LYS A 565 -39.23 -19.45 2.52
N ASN A 566 -38.26 -19.73 1.64
CA ASN A 566 -38.15 -19.15 0.31
C ASN A 566 -37.93 -20.24 -0.76
N PRO A 567 -39.01 -20.78 -1.36
CA PRO A 567 -38.93 -21.93 -2.28
C PRO A 567 -38.18 -21.66 -3.59
N GLN A 568 -37.76 -20.41 -3.83
CA GLN A 568 -36.93 -20.01 -4.97
C GLN A 568 -35.41 -20.18 -4.71
N LYS A 569 -35.01 -20.42 -3.45
CA LYS A 569 -33.62 -20.73 -3.09
C LYS A 569 -33.31 -22.21 -3.37
N GLN A 570 -32.04 -22.50 -3.60
CA GLN A 570 -31.54 -23.87 -3.83
C GLN A 570 -30.31 -24.12 -2.95
N PHE A 571 -29.94 -25.38 -2.75
CA PHE A 571 -28.68 -25.68 -2.09
C PHE A 571 -27.52 -25.35 -3.02
N VAL A 572 -26.66 -24.43 -2.56
CA VAL A 572 -25.50 -23.97 -3.31
C VAL A 572 -24.29 -23.99 -2.38
N TYR A 573 -23.19 -24.56 -2.86
CA TYR A 573 -21.90 -24.47 -2.18
C TYR A 573 -21.27 -23.09 -2.49
N PRO A 574 -21.19 -22.17 -1.50
CA PRO A 574 -20.88 -20.77 -1.78
C PRO A 574 -19.38 -20.49 -1.96
N MET A 575 -18.48 -21.36 -1.50
CA MET A 575 -17.05 -21.03 -1.37
C MET A 575 -16.37 -20.62 -2.67
N ALA A 576 -16.63 -21.32 -3.79
CA ALA A 576 -16.05 -20.94 -5.08
C ALA A 576 -16.43 -19.51 -5.50
N TYR A 577 -17.66 -19.10 -5.19
CA TYR A 577 -18.19 -17.78 -5.50
C TYR A 577 -17.67 -16.72 -4.53
N GLN A 578 -17.64 -17.01 -3.24
CA GLN A 578 -17.12 -16.10 -2.21
C GLN A 578 -15.62 -15.80 -2.43
N GLN A 579 -14.81 -16.84 -2.67
CA GLN A 579 -13.38 -16.72 -2.94
C GLN A 579 -13.06 -15.91 -4.20
N TYR A 580 -13.92 -15.98 -5.23
CA TYR A 580 -13.71 -15.26 -6.49
C TYR A 580 -14.27 -13.83 -6.49
N PHE A 581 -15.43 -13.60 -5.86
CA PHE A 581 -16.12 -12.31 -5.91
C PHE A 581 -15.82 -11.42 -4.71
N ILE A 582 -15.74 -11.99 -3.51
CA ILE A 582 -15.70 -11.25 -2.24
C ILE A 582 -14.25 -11.15 -1.75
N GLU A 583 -13.51 -12.25 -1.79
CA GLU A 583 -12.12 -12.25 -1.35
C GLU A 583 -11.18 -11.66 -2.41
N THR A 584 -10.27 -10.80 -1.94
CA THR A 584 -9.24 -10.15 -2.78
C THR A 584 -7.99 -10.99 -2.95
N THR A 585 -7.78 -12.01 -2.11
CA THR A 585 -6.59 -12.86 -2.06
C THR A 585 -6.24 -13.46 -3.42
N TRP A 586 -7.25 -13.98 -4.13
CA TRP A 586 -7.08 -14.65 -5.42
C TRP A 586 -7.17 -13.73 -6.62
N THR A 587 -7.81 -12.56 -6.47
CA THR A 587 -8.19 -11.69 -7.59
C THR A 587 -7.31 -10.44 -7.72
N PHE A 588 -6.65 -10.01 -6.65
CA PHE A 588 -5.85 -8.80 -6.64
C PHE A 588 -4.59 -8.90 -7.52
N MET A 589 -3.76 -9.92 -7.31
CA MET A 589 -2.52 -10.08 -8.07
C MET A 589 -2.75 -10.23 -9.58
N PRO A 590 -3.71 -11.06 -10.06
CA PRO A 590 -4.04 -11.13 -11.49
C PRO A 590 -4.51 -9.78 -12.07
N THR A 591 -5.31 -9.03 -11.32
CA THR A 591 -5.80 -7.70 -11.73
C THR A 591 -4.67 -6.69 -11.83
N LEU A 592 -3.73 -6.71 -10.87
CA LEU A 592 -2.53 -5.88 -10.88
C LEU A 592 -1.65 -6.20 -12.09
N LEU A 593 -1.42 -7.49 -12.38
CA LEU A 593 -0.68 -7.94 -13.55
C LEU A 593 -1.37 -7.52 -14.85
N LEU A 594 -2.71 -7.67 -14.96
CA LEU A 594 -3.49 -7.21 -16.10
C LEU A 594 -3.25 -5.71 -16.36
N CYS A 595 -3.36 -4.88 -15.32
CA CYS A 595 -3.13 -3.44 -15.44
C CYS A 595 -1.69 -3.13 -15.89
N LEU A 596 -0.68 -3.79 -15.32
CA LEU A 596 0.72 -3.60 -15.69
C LEU A 596 0.97 -3.97 -17.16
N PHE A 597 0.50 -5.13 -17.63
CA PHE A 597 0.67 -5.54 -19.02
C PHE A 597 -0.07 -4.63 -20.00
N LEU A 598 -1.27 -4.16 -19.65
CA LEU A 598 -1.99 -3.15 -20.43
C LEU A 598 -1.22 -1.84 -20.50
N LEU A 599 -0.70 -1.34 -19.38
CA LEU A 599 0.07 -0.10 -19.32
C LEU A 599 1.36 -0.19 -20.16
N MET A 600 2.10 -1.28 -20.03
CA MET A 600 3.33 -1.51 -20.79
C MET A 600 3.06 -1.64 -22.30
N SER A 601 2.03 -2.39 -22.70
CA SER A 601 1.72 -2.61 -24.12
C SER A 601 1.09 -1.38 -24.79
N MET A 602 0.05 -0.80 -24.18
CA MET A 602 -0.79 0.22 -24.82
C MET A 602 -0.10 1.60 -24.87
N SER A 603 0.78 1.91 -23.92
CA SER A 603 1.52 3.17 -23.91
C SER A 603 2.47 3.33 -25.12
N HIS A 604 2.79 2.24 -25.83
CA HIS A 604 3.58 2.28 -27.05
C HIS A 604 2.76 2.47 -28.33
N VAL A 605 1.51 1.99 -28.37
CA VAL A 605 0.75 1.80 -29.63
C VAL A 605 0.66 3.09 -30.45
N ILE A 606 0.23 4.18 -29.82
CA ILE A 606 0.13 5.50 -30.46
C ILE A 606 1.43 6.30 -30.35
N SER A 607 2.00 6.38 -29.14
CA SER A 607 3.13 7.28 -28.86
C SER A 607 4.38 6.97 -29.69
N TYR A 608 4.54 5.72 -30.12
CA TYR A 608 5.65 5.29 -30.99
C TYR A 608 5.72 6.05 -32.32
N GLU A 609 4.58 6.39 -32.93
CA GLU A 609 4.57 7.11 -34.21
C GLU A 609 4.87 8.59 -34.06
N TYR A 610 4.37 9.23 -33.00
CA TYR A 610 4.65 10.63 -32.71
C TYR A 610 6.13 10.85 -32.39
N GLN A 611 6.71 9.93 -31.63
CA GLN A 611 8.11 9.98 -31.23
C GLN A 611 9.06 9.90 -32.44
N ASN A 612 8.71 9.12 -33.46
CA ASN A 612 9.50 8.97 -34.68
C ASN A 612 9.07 9.95 -35.79
N HIS A 613 8.13 10.86 -35.53
CA HIS A 613 7.49 11.73 -36.52
C HIS A 613 6.88 11.01 -37.73
N ALA A 614 6.72 9.68 -37.65
CA ALA A 614 6.09 8.87 -38.69
C ALA A 614 4.62 9.27 -38.89
N ASN A 615 3.99 9.83 -37.85
CA ASN A 615 2.64 10.36 -37.91
C ASN A 615 2.49 11.43 -39.00
N LEU A 616 3.51 12.27 -39.23
CA LEU A 616 3.46 13.33 -40.25
C LEU A 616 3.31 12.75 -41.66
N VAL A 617 3.90 11.60 -41.93
CA VAL A 617 3.79 10.93 -43.24
C VAL A 617 2.51 10.12 -43.32
N THR A 618 2.16 9.36 -42.26
CA THR A 618 0.97 8.51 -42.29
C THR A 618 -0.30 9.36 -42.42
N GLN A 619 -0.42 10.47 -41.69
CA GLN A 619 -1.61 11.33 -41.69
C GLN A 619 -1.87 12.06 -43.02
N LEU A 620 -0.86 12.16 -43.90
CA LEU A 620 -1.01 12.66 -45.27
C LEU A 620 -1.70 11.65 -46.21
N THR A 621 -1.73 10.36 -45.85
CA THR A 621 -2.33 9.31 -46.68
C THR A 621 -3.84 9.18 -46.47
N LEU A 622 -4.57 8.75 -47.52
CA LEU A 622 -6.04 8.56 -47.47
C LEU A 622 -6.50 7.66 -46.31
N LYS A 623 -5.74 6.61 -45.99
CA LYS A 623 -6.08 5.67 -44.91
C LYS A 623 -5.43 6.01 -43.57
N GLY A 624 -4.50 6.95 -43.50
CA GLY A 624 -3.70 7.23 -42.30
C GLY A 624 -4.35 8.11 -41.23
N ARG A 625 -5.61 8.52 -41.44
CA ARG A 625 -6.42 9.29 -40.48
C ARG A 625 -7.33 8.39 -39.66
N LYS A 626 -8.66 8.55 -39.77
CA LYS A 626 -9.67 7.73 -39.07
C LYS A 626 -9.49 6.21 -39.24
N PRO A 627 -9.17 5.66 -40.44
CA PRO A 627 -9.10 4.22 -40.62
C PRO A 627 -7.99 3.55 -39.80
N VAL A 628 -6.78 4.13 -39.78
CA VAL A 628 -5.67 3.66 -38.92
C VAL A 628 -6.05 3.71 -37.44
N LEU A 629 -6.68 4.80 -36.98
CA LEU A 629 -7.09 4.90 -35.58
C LEU A 629 -8.08 3.80 -35.19
N LYS A 630 -9.09 3.50 -36.04
CA LYS A 630 -10.05 2.42 -35.79
C LYS A 630 -9.37 1.05 -35.68
N ILE A 631 -8.42 0.77 -36.57
CA ILE A 631 -7.68 -0.50 -36.56
C ILE A 631 -6.82 -0.60 -35.30
N LYS A 632 -6.10 0.46 -34.92
CA LYS A 632 -5.31 0.49 -33.68
C LYS A 632 -6.17 0.25 -32.45
N LEU A 633 -7.30 0.97 -32.33
CA LEU A 633 -8.23 0.76 -31.22
C LEU A 633 -8.78 -0.67 -31.21
N GLY A 634 -9.19 -1.22 -32.36
CA GLY A 634 -9.66 -2.60 -32.46
C GLY A 634 -8.60 -3.62 -32.04
N LEU A 635 -7.35 -3.43 -32.46
CA LEU A 635 -6.23 -4.31 -32.07
C LEU A 635 -5.86 -4.17 -30.60
N SER A 636 -5.86 -2.95 -30.07
CA SER A 636 -5.65 -2.70 -28.65
C SER A 636 -6.71 -3.37 -27.79
N LEU A 637 -7.98 -3.31 -28.20
CA LEU A 637 -9.09 -4.00 -27.52
C LEU A 637 -8.93 -5.53 -27.58
N LEU A 638 -8.55 -6.07 -28.73
CA LEU A 638 -8.29 -7.50 -28.89
C LEU A 638 -7.13 -7.97 -27.99
N ILE A 639 -6.02 -7.23 -27.96
CA ILE A 639 -4.88 -7.52 -27.07
C ILE A 639 -5.29 -7.42 -25.60
N GLY A 640 -6.07 -6.40 -25.24
CA GLY A 640 -6.55 -6.25 -23.87
C GLY A 640 -7.48 -7.39 -23.44
N PHE A 641 -8.34 -7.86 -24.33
CA PHE A 641 -9.16 -9.04 -24.09
C PHE A 641 -8.32 -10.31 -23.91
N ILE A 642 -7.26 -10.48 -24.71
CA ILE A 642 -6.32 -11.59 -24.54
C ILE A 642 -5.65 -11.54 -23.16
N PHE A 643 -5.15 -10.38 -22.72
CA PHE A 643 -4.57 -10.25 -21.38
C PHE A 643 -5.58 -10.50 -20.26
N LEU A 644 -6.83 -10.03 -20.42
CA LEU A 644 -7.90 -10.33 -19.48
C LEU A 644 -8.13 -11.83 -19.36
N MET A 645 -8.18 -12.56 -20.48
CA MET A 645 -8.32 -14.01 -20.46
C MET A 645 -7.11 -14.71 -19.83
N MET A 646 -5.90 -14.31 -20.20
CA MET A 646 -4.66 -14.90 -19.66
C MET A 646 -4.53 -14.75 -18.15
N THR A 647 -4.99 -13.63 -17.60
CA THR A 647 -4.91 -13.33 -16.15
C THR A 647 -6.06 -13.96 -15.36
N MET A 648 -7.27 -13.97 -15.91
CA MET A 648 -8.45 -14.48 -15.20
C MET A 648 -8.57 -16.01 -15.24
N PHE A 649 -8.24 -16.64 -16.38
CA PHE A 649 -8.48 -18.06 -16.60
C PHE A 649 -7.82 -18.99 -15.56
N PRO A 650 -6.55 -18.79 -15.15
CA PRO A 650 -5.91 -19.68 -14.17
C PRO A 650 -6.63 -19.70 -12.81
N SER A 651 -7.08 -18.54 -12.32
CA SER A 651 -7.83 -18.45 -11.05
C SER A 651 -9.15 -19.24 -11.11
N LEU A 652 -9.90 -19.08 -12.20
CA LEU A 652 -11.17 -19.77 -12.41
C LEU A 652 -10.99 -21.28 -12.55
N PHE A 653 -9.95 -21.71 -13.29
CA PHE A 653 -9.65 -23.12 -13.47
C PHE A 653 -9.30 -23.81 -12.15
N LEU A 654 -8.50 -23.16 -11.30
CA LEU A 654 -8.10 -23.71 -10.01
C LEU A 654 -9.27 -23.80 -9.03
N LEU A 655 -10.11 -22.75 -8.95
CA LEU A 655 -11.33 -22.75 -8.13
C LEU A 655 -12.33 -23.80 -8.60
N GLN A 656 -12.48 -23.99 -9.92
CA GLN A 656 -13.30 -25.05 -10.48
C GLN A 656 -12.80 -26.45 -10.10
N GLN A 657 -11.48 -26.67 -10.13
CA GLN A 657 -10.89 -27.97 -9.78
C GLN A 657 -11.06 -28.31 -8.28
N LYS A 658 -11.05 -27.31 -7.41
CA LYS A 658 -11.02 -27.50 -5.95
C LYS A 658 -12.40 -27.47 -5.32
N TYR A 659 -13.16 -26.41 -5.58
CA TYR A 659 -14.47 -26.18 -4.99
C TYR A 659 -15.60 -26.61 -5.93
N GLY A 660 -15.45 -26.28 -7.21
CA GLY A 660 -16.48 -26.48 -8.24
C GLY A 660 -17.51 -25.34 -8.27
N PHE A 661 -17.81 -24.84 -9.46
CA PHE A 661 -18.90 -23.91 -9.71
C PHE A 661 -20.22 -24.67 -9.90
N ALA A 662 -20.85 -24.95 -8.76
CA ALA A 662 -22.14 -25.58 -8.62
C ALA A 662 -23.30 -24.63 -8.97
N SER A 663 -24.38 -25.14 -9.57
CA SER A 663 -25.70 -24.50 -9.61
C SER A 663 -25.76 -23.05 -10.15
N LEU A 664 -25.13 -22.78 -11.31
CA LEU A 664 -25.15 -21.44 -11.94
C LEU A 664 -26.56 -20.91 -12.27
N SER A 665 -27.55 -21.79 -12.46
CA SER A 665 -28.95 -21.42 -12.70
C SER A 665 -29.74 -21.10 -11.42
N ALA A 666 -29.19 -21.38 -10.23
CA ALA A 666 -29.84 -21.07 -8.98
C ALA A 666 -30.00 -19.56 -8.78
N SER A 667 -31.03 -19.17 -8.03
CA SER A 667 -31.23 -17.78 -7.61
C SER A 667 -30.02 -17.28 -6.82
N ALA A 668 -29.58 -16.06 -7.11
CA ALA A 668 -28.50 -15.38 -6.40
C ALA A 668 -28.76 -15.30 -4.88
N THR A 669 -30.03 -15.20 -4.46
CA THR A 669 -30.45 -15.19 -3.05
C THR A 669 -30.10 -16.45 -2.27
N SER A 670 -29.66 -17.52 -2.95
CA SER A 670 -29.18 -18.75 -2.32
C SER A 670 -27.81 -18.57 -1.66
N ILE A 671 -27.05 -17.55 -2.07
CA ILE A 671 -25.81 -17.12 -1.40
C ILE A 671 -26.15 -15.91 -0.53
N GLN A 672 -25.80 -15.97 0.75
CA GLN A 672 -26.16 -14.93 1.73
C GLN A 672 -25.63 -13.54 1.33
N ASP A 673 -24.41 -13.48 0.79
CA ASP A 673 -23.78 -12.22 0.35
C ASP A 673 -24.48 -11.55 -0.85
N PHE A 674 -25.31 -12.30 -1.59
CA PHE A 674 -26.05 -11.84 -2.76
C PHE A 674 -27.55 -11.68 -2.49
N ALA A 675 -27.96 -11.69 -1.22
CA ALA A 675 -29.37 -11.60 -0.82
C ALA A 675 -30.09 -10.32 -1.26
N ILE A 676 -29.35 -9.25 -1.59
CA ILE A 676 -29.91 -7.98 -2.08
C ILE A 676 -30.54 -8.11 -3.47
N PHE A 677 -30.07 -9.06 -4.29
CA PHE A 677 -30.60 -9.23 -5.63
C PHE A 677 -31.98 -9.88 -5.59
N PRO A 678 -32.89 -9.47 -6.50
CA PRO A 678 -34.17 -10.14 -6.64
C PRO A 678 -33.98 -11.58 -7.15
N SER A 679 -34.91 -12.45 -6.79
CA SER A 679 -34.82 -13.90 -6.99
C SER A 679 -34.84 -14.39 -8.44
N TRP A 680 -35.18 -13.51 -9.39
CA TRP A 680 -35.09 -13.81 -10.82
C TRP A 680 -33.66 -13.69 -11.38
N ILE A 681 -32.73 -13.08 -10.62
CA ILE A 681 -31.32 -13.01 -10.99
C ILE A 681 -30.65 -14.31 -10.54
N SER A 682 -29.99 -14.99 -11.47
CA SER A 682 -29.24 -16.21 -11.20
C SER A 682 -27.78 -15.88 -10.88
N ILE A 683 -27.11 -16.81 -10.21
CA ILE A 683 -25.67 -16.70 -9.92
C ILE A 683 -24.88 -16.55 -11.23
N GLY A 684 -25.26 -17.28 -12.28
CA GLY A 684 -24.66 -17.17 -13.61
C GLY A 684 -24.80 -15.77 -14.24
N MET A 685 -25.92 -15.07 -14.02
CA MET A 685 -26.08 -13.69 -14.47
C MET A 685 -25.12 -12.73 -13.74
N ILE A 686 -24.87 -12.93 -12.45
CA ILE A 686 -23.89 -12.14 -11.68
C ILE A 686 -22.47 -12.40 -12.21
N CYS A 687 -22.13 -13.66 -12.49
CA CYS A 687 -20.84 -14.02 -13.10
C CYS A 687 -20.64 -13.32 -14.44
N LEU A 688 -21.66 -13.32 -15.30
CA LEU A 688 -21.62 -12.64 -16.60
C LEU A 688 -21.50 -11.13 -16.42
N ALA A 689 -22.28 -10.52 -15.52
CA ALA A 689 -22.22 -9.09 -15.24
C ALA A 689 -20.82 -8.65 -14.77
N SER A 690 -20.22 -9.39 -13.83
CA SER A 690 -18.84 -9.14 -13.38
C SER A 690 -17.83 -9.23 -14.53
N PHE A 691 -17.97 -10.23 -15.40
CA PHE A 691 -17.09 -10.37 -16.55
C PHE A 691 -17.24 -9.20 -17.55
N VAL A 692 -18.48 -8.74 -17.80
CA VAL A 692 -18.75 -7.55 -18.63
C VAL A 692 -18.16 -6.29 -18.01
N LEU A 693 -18.26 -6.11 -16.69
CA LEU A 693 -17.63 -4.99 -15.98
C LEU A 693 -16.12 -4.97 -16.22
N LYS A 694 -15.44 -6.12 -16.11
CA LYS A 694 -13.99 -6.22 -16.38
C LYS A 694 -13.64 -5.86 -17.82
N ILE A 695 -14.45 -6.23 -18.81
CA ILE A 695 -14.27 -5.80 -20.20
C ILE A 695 -14.39 -4.28 -20.34
N LEU A 696 -15.42 -3.67 -19.72
CA LEU A 696 -15.62 -2.21 -19.75
C LEU A 696 -14.46 -1.46 -19.10
N VAL A 697 -13.88 -2.01 -18.03
CA VAL A 697 -12.68 -1.48 -17.40
C VAL A 697 -11.49 -1.52 -18.36
N VAL A 698 -11.25 -2.67 -19.01
CA VAL A 698 -10.15 -2.80 -19.99
C VAL A 698 -10.31 -1.80 -21.14
N ILE A 699 -11.53 -1.62 -21.66
CA ILE A 699 -11.84 -0.60 -22.68
C ILE A 699 -11.47 0.79 -22.16
N SER A 700 -11.89 1.13 -20.94
CA SER A 700 -11.63 2.44 -20.32
C SER A 700 -10.14 2.71 -20.15
N ILE A 701 -9.38 1.73 -19.62
CA ILE A 701 -7.92 1.77 -19.49
C ILE A 701 -7.26 2.06 -20.84
N ILE A 702 -7.63 1.30 -21.88
CA ILE A 702 -7.06 1.44 -23.23
C ILE A 702 -7.32 2.84 -23.76
N VAL A 703 -8.55 3.32 -23.72
CA VAL A 703 -8.90 4.65 -24.24
C VAL A 703 -8.13 5.76 -23.51
N ILE A 704 -8.05 5.69 -22.17
CA ILE A 704 -7.32 6.68 -21.36
C ILE A 704 -5.84 6.69 -21.74
N ILE A 705 -5.18 5.53 -21.81
CA ILE A 705 -3.76 5.42 -22.21
C ILE A 705 -3.55 6.03 -23.61
N HIS A 706 -4.46 5.79 -24.55
CA HIS A 706 -4.36 6.34 -25.91
C HIS A 706 -4.51 7.86 -25.94
N VAL A 707 -5.46 8.43 -25.17
CA VAL A 707 -5.64 9.88 -25.01
C VAL A 707 -4.39 10.52 -24.42
N VAL A 708 -3.85 9.93 -23.36
CA VAL A 708 -2.58 10.36 -22.75
C VAL A 708 -1.47 10.27 -23.80
N GLY A 709 -1.37 9.19 -24.55
CA GLY A 709 -0.35 9.01 -25.59
C GLY A 709 -0.36 10.09 -26.67
N VAL A 710 -1.55 10.50 -27.14
CA VAL A 710 -1.68 11.61 -28.10
C VAL A 710 -1.25 12.95 -27.49
N LYS A 711 -1.59 13.21 -26.23
CA LYS A 711 -1.23 14.47 -25.56
C LYS A 711 0.26 14.57 -25.23
N THR A 712 0.85 13.48 -24.78
CA THR A 712 2.25 13.46 -24.32
C THR A 712 3.22 13.32 -25.47
N LYS A 713 2.83 12.64 -26.57
CA LYS A 713 3.66 12.35 -27.76
C LYS A 713 4.97 11.61 -27.44
N ASN A 714 5.07 11.06 -26.22
CA ASN A 714 6.24 10.38 -25.70
C ASN A 714 5.77 9.14 -24.93
N HIS A 715 6.28 7.97 -25.31
CA HIS A 715 5.89 6.72 -24.70
C HIS A 715 6.17 6.66 -23.19
N LEU A 716 7.34 7.12 -22.73
CA LEU A 716 7.73 7.02 -21.31
C LEU A 716 6.80 7.85 -20.44
N LEU A 717 6.55 9.08 -20.89
CA LEU A 717 5.64 9.99 -20.20
C LEU A 717 4.21 9.42 -20.24
N THR A 718 3.80 8.78 -21.34
CA THR A 718 2.52 8.06 -21.40
C THR A 718 2.43 6.97 -20.35
N LEU A 719 3.46 6.14 -20.21
CA LEU A 719 3.51 5.05 -19.25
C LEU A 719 3.41 5.57 -17.82
N PHE A 720 4.27 6.51 -17.42
CA PHE A 720 4.29 7.04 -16.05
C PHE A 720 3.03 7.83 -15.68
N MET A 721 2.48 8.64 -16.59
CA MET A 721 1.21 9.33 -16.37
C MET A 721 0.07 8.33 -16.18
N SER A 722 0.03 7.28 -17.02
CA SER A 722 -1.04 6.29 -16.97
C SER A 722 -0.93 5.39 -15.74
N THR A 723 0.28 5.04 -15.30
CA THR A 723 0.49 4.33 -14.03
C THR A 723 0.03 5.16 -12.84
N ALA A 724 0.36 6.45 -12.81
CA ALA A 724 -0.05 7.34 -11.73
C ALA A 724 -1.57 7.56 -11.70
N PHE A 725 -2.23 7.61 -12.86
CA PHE A 725 -3.68 7.85 -12.93
C PHE A 725 -4.53 6.59 -12.75
N LEU A 726 -4.07 5.42 -13.22
CA LEU A 726 -4.89 4.20 -13.24
C LEU A 726 -4.48 3.20 -12.16
N LEU A 727 -3.18 2.93 -12.02
CA LEU A 727 -2.68 1.85 -11.15
C LEU A 727 -2.48 2.32 -9.72
N MET A 728 -1.99 3.55 -9.52
CA MET A 728 -1.77 4.08 -8.17
C MET A 728 -3.07 4.19 -7.34
N PRO A 729 -4.18 4.78 -7.84
CA PRO A 729 -5.40 4.87 -7.04
C PRO A 729 -5.96 3.49 -6.67
N MET A 730 -5.78 2.49 -7.54
CA MET A 730 -6.20 1.11 -7.29
C MET A 730 -5.37 0.45 -6.16
N ILE A 731 -4.05 0.62 -6.17
CA ILE A 731 -3.17 0.08 -5.11
C ILE A 731 -3.46 0.75 -3.77
N LEU A 732 -3.72 2.06 -3.78
CA LEU A 732 -4.05 2.79 -2.55
C LEU A 732 -5.42 2.38 -2.00
N SER A 733 -6.44 2.26 -2.85
CA SER A 733 -7.74 1.73 -2.44
C SER A 733 -7.61 0.35 -1.79
N TYR A 734 -6.83 -0.56 -2.39
CA TYR A 734 -6.51 -1.86 -1.78
C TYR A 734 -5.80 -1.73 -0.41
N GLY A 735 -4.93 -0.72 -0.26
CA GLY A 735 -4.25 -0.41 0.99
C GLY A 735 -5.13 0.24 2.07
N GLY A 736 -6.46 0.28 1.89
CA GLY A 736 -7.43 0.81 2.85
C GLY A 736 -7.87 2.25 2.56
N TYR A 737 -7.42 2.88 1.47
CA TYR A 737 -7.78 4.26 1.15
C TYR A 737 -9.09 4.39 0.36
N HIS A 738 -10.22 4.07 0.99
CA HIS A 738 -11.54 3.94 0.35
C HIS A 738 -12.12 5.19 -0.32
N VAL A 739 -11.69 6.43 -0.01
CA VAL A 739 -12.11 7.61 -0.80
C VAL A 739 -11.66 7.53 -2.25
N LEU A 740 -10.54 6.85 -2.51
CA LEU A 740 -10.09 6.62 -3.88
C LEU A 740 -10.95 5.62 -4.63
N ASP A 741 -11.86 4.89 -3.97
CA ASP A 741 -12.79 3.99 -4.65
C ASP A 741 -13.71 4.76 -5.62
N ALA A 742 -14.05 6.02 -5.30
CA ALA A 742 -14.87 6.85 -6.19
C ALA A 742 -14.15 7.22 -7.50
N ILE A 743 -12.82 7.31 -7.47
CA ILE A 743 -11.99 7.77 -8.60
C ILE A 743 -11.23 6.61 -9.25
N SER A 744 -11.05 5.49 -8.56
CA SER A 744 -10.27 4.35 -9.01
C SER A 744 -11.11 3.33 -9.76
N LEU A 745 -10.42 2.43 -10.47
CA LEU A 745 -11.05 1.27 -11.10
C LEU A 745 -11.35 0.13 -10.12
N TYR A 746 -11.08 0.33 -8.82
CA TYR A 746 -11.20 -0.71 -7.81
C TYR A 746 -12.62 -1.27 -7.68
N PRO A 747 -13.70 -0.45 -7.56
CA PRO A 747 -15.05 -1.00 -7.44
C PRO A 747 -15.50 -1.81 -8.65
N LEU A 748 -14.94 -1.52 -9.84
CA LEU A 748 -15.29 -2.24 -11.07
C LEU A 748 -14.55 -3.58 -11.18
N PHE A 749 -13.30 -3.66 -10.72
CA PHE A 749 -12.55 -4.91 -10.71
C PHE A 749 -13.00 -5.86 -9.58
N PHE A 750 -13.30 -5.30 -8.40
CA PHE A 750 -13.69 -6.03 -7.18
C PHE A 750 -15.18 -5.83 -6.85
N ALA A 751 -16.03 -5.80 -7.87
CA ALA A 751 -17.47 -5.51 -7.72
C ALA A 751 -18.17 -6.41 -6.69
N GLY A 752 -17.72 -7.64 -6.47
CA GLY A 752 -18.32 -8.55 -5.49
C GLY A 752 -18.29 -8.05 -4.05
N GLN A 753 -17.28 -7.26 -3.67
CA GLN A 753 -17.20 -6.66 -2.32
C GLN A 753 -18.26 -5.58 -2.08
N TYR A 754 -18.68 -4.90 -3.16
CA TYR A 754 -19.62 -3.79 -3.09
C TYR A 754 -21.08 -4.22 -3.31
N ILE A 755 -21.30 -5.47 -3.73
CA ILE A 755 -22.62 -6.01 -4.04
C ILE A 755 -23.46 -6.27 -2.77
N SER A 756 -22.81 -6.48 -1.62
CA SER A 756 -23.47 -6.80 -0.35
C SER A 756 -24.18 -5.60 0.31
N SER A 757 -24.09 -4.40 -0.28
CA SER A 757 -24.78 -3.20 0.22
C SER A 757 -25.33 -2.33 -0.92
N VAL A 758 -26.42 -1.61 -0.65
CA VAL A 758 -27.02 -0.66 -1.62
C VAL A 758 -26.05 0.47 -1.95
N GLN A 759 -25.29 0.95 -0.96
CA GLN A 759 -24.27 1.99 -1.15
C GLN A 759 -23.14 1.51 -2.08
N GLY A 760 -22.69 0.27 -1.91
CA GLY A 760 -21.66 -0.31 -2.79
C GLY A 760 -22.16 -0.49 -4.23
N LEU A 761 -23.42 -0.91 -4.44
CA LEU A 761 -24.02 -0.94 -5.78
C LEU A 761 -24.06 0.44 -6.45
N LEU A 762 -24.38 1.49 -5.69
CA LEU A 762 -24.33 2.88 -6.19
C LEU A 762 -22.91 3.29 -6.58
N GLN A 763 -21.90 2.81 -5.85
CA GLN A 763 -20.49 3.10 -6.13
C GLN A 763 -19.98 2.39 -7.39
N ILE A 764 -20.40 1.15 -7.64
CA ILE A 764 -20.17 0.47 -8.93
C ILE A 764 -20.83 1.27 -10.06
N LEU A 765 -22.06 1.73 -9.87
CA LEU A 765 -22.78 2.49 -10.89
C LEU A 765 -22.12 3.86 -11.16
N PHE A 766 -21.69 4.57 -10.11
CA PHE A 766 -20.98 5.84 -10.23
C PHE A 766 -19.64 5.68 -10.97
N SER A 767 -18.84 4.68 -10.58
CA SER A 767 -17.58 4.38 -11.26
C SER A 767 -17.79 3.97 -12.72
N LEU A 768 -18.82 3.15 -13.01
CA LEU A 768 -19.20 2.76 -14.36
C LEU A 768 -19.60 3.96 -15.22
N LEU A 769 -20.43 4.86 -14.69
CA LEU A 769 -20.82 6.09 -15.40
C LEU A 769 -19.64 7.04 -15.59
N GLY A 770 -18.80 7.23 -14.56
CA GLY A 770 -17.63 8.09 -14.60
C GLY A 770 -16.62 7.66 -15.67
N TYR A 771 -16.21 6.38 -15.64
CA TYR A 771 -15.31 5.83 -16.65
C TYR A 771 -15.97 5.65 -18.02
N GLY A 772 -17.28 5.39 -18.07
CA GLY A 772 -18.07 5.41 -19.29
C GLY A 772 -18.04 6.77 -19.98
N ILE A 773 -18.30 7.86 -19.25
CA ILE A 773 -18.24 9.23 -19.77
C ILE A 773 -16.80 9.57 -20.18
N LEU A 774 -15.80 9.26 -19.35
CA LEU A 774 -14.40 9.51 -19.67
C LEU A 774 -13.95 8.78 -20.93
N SER A 775 -14.36 7.52 -21.12
CA SER A 775 -14.03 6.75 -22.33
C SER A 775 -14.73 7.31 -23.57
N VAL A 776 -16.01 7.73 -23.48
CA VAL A 776 -16.71 8.38 -24.60
C VAL A 776 -16.07 9.72 -24.97
N LEU A 777 -15.75 10.56 -23.98
CA LEU A 777 -15.04 11.84 -24.20
C LEU A 777 -13.64 11.60 -24.77
N GLY A 778 -12.93 10.59 -24.27
CA GLY A 778 -11.62 10.18 -24.75
C GLY A 778 -11.65 9.72 -26.20
N LEU A 779 -12.62 8.88 -26.58
CA LEU A 779 -12.83 8.46 -27.97
C LEU A 779 -13.16 9.66 -28.87
N ARG A 780 -14.08 10.54 -28.44
CA ARG A 780 -14.41 11.77 -29.19
C ARG A 780 -13.17 12.63 -29.41
N TYR A 781 -12.35 12.82 -28.38
CA TYR A 781 -11.09 13.56 -28.46
C TYR A 781 -10.11 12.90 -29.45
N LEU A 782 -9.91 11.58 -29.38
CA LEU A 782 -9.04 10.84 -30.31
C LEU A 782 -9.51 11.00 -31.76
N PHE A 783 -10.81 10.83 -32.02
CA PHE A 783 -11.37 10.97 -33.37
C PHE A 783 -11.34 12.41 -33.90
N ALA A 784 -11.52 13.42 -33.04
CA ALA A 784 -11.40 14.83 -33.41
C ALA A 784 -9.94 15.20 -33.72
N TYR A 785 -9.00 14.72 -32.90
CA TYR A 785 -7.58 14.94 -33.11
C TYR A 785 -7.12 14.36 -34.45
N TYR A 786 -7.51 13.13 -34.80
CA TYR A 786 -7.18 12.50 -36.09
C TYR A 786 -7.99 13.06 -37.29
N GLN A 787 -8.91 14.00 -37.07
CA GLN A 787 -9.60 14.74 -38.14
C GLN A 787 -8.93 16.07 -38.45
N ASN A 788 -8.46 16.77 -37.43
CA ASN A 788 -7.95 18.13 -37.53
C ASN A 788 -6.44 18.20 -37.85
N VAL A 789 -5.76 17.05 -37.80
CA VAL A 789 -4.37 16.84 -38.24
C VAL A 789 -4.39 16.15 -39.59
#